data_AF-A0A0V0Q8I1-F1
#
_entry.id   AF-A0A0V0Q8I1-F1
#
_cell.length_a   1.000
_cell.length_b   1.000
_cell.length_c   1.000
_cell.angle_alpha   90.00
_cell.angle_beta   90.00
_cell.angle_gamma   90.00
#
_symmetry.space_group_name_H-M   'P 1'
#
loop_
_entity.id
_entity.type
_entity.pdbx_description
1 polymer ?
#
loop_
_entity_poly.entity_id
_entity_poly.type
_entity_poly.pdbx_seq_one_letter_code
_entity_poly.pdbx_strand_id
1 'polypeptide(L)'
;MLPQIQNKQDVLGQDIQNNSIEPKDAKQLPEGEGPTYSVSAKKHQIDLEKSIHSDSVRLDFVDVIVEVPVKGGTKRILNKVSGYVKPGEILYIMGPSGGGKTTLLDFLCNRTKQTPENNVFLNKRKWTEKEFKKIARYCQQHPLLYEVLTVKETLDFAAGFFTKSAKLRNERVERVIELLGLVQQTNTKIGGMFYRGISGGQKQRVSVGEQLVSNPSILFLDEPTSGLDSAASFQLMLNLREICRKTNISIISSIHQPSQRVFDMSDRLMILAGGKNFGGNTAYFGRTEKLEDHFAELGMAKSSKSSVAEWVIDEVNGDFGQPESIQTIISGYSKSKSYLEMQDEHSFVKESQEISEQKQNQLSKFKFSGDYQKSGFCFDLVRLFKRNFLNILKNPLIFFARLISYSIQSLILGTVWWGAGDEPKAGDVSDINGVLFFASTFFTIMAISLLPNMIEDRQIMVKEKSNGCYNLMNLIISNFVTSLPVTFIITLVSSSIIFFMIGFDADNGAAFIKFVINLYLMQLAGEGLILIIAFIFDQLLICIVTVSMIMGSFMIMEGFFIKYDSIPDGWIWLYWGNFCTYGMKNFMMIIYDGLTIQADPSAIPPVLQDYPGEQVLDSYKMNDIDYGVNILILIGWLILFRTIGGIYSYYKHTGKK
;
A
#
# COMPACT_ATOMS: atom_id res chain seq x y z
N MET A 1 20.98 -58.35 -9.51
CA MET A 1 21.73 -57.22 -10.10
C MET A 1 22.12 -56.27 -8.97
N LEU A 2 23.35 -56.45 -8.50
CA LEU A 2 24.11 -55.65 -7.53
C LEU A 2 24.71 -54.40 -8.25
N PRO A 3 25.35 -53.41 -7.59
CA PRO A 3 24.83 -52.53 -6.53
C PRO A 3 25.40 -51.08 -6.58
N GLN A 4 24.94 -50.24 -5.63
CA GLN A 4 25.71 -49.26 -4.83
C GLN A 4 26.45 -48.06 -5.46
N ILE A 5 25.97 -46.90 -5.03
CA ILE A 5 26.70 -45.64 -4.81
C ILE A 5 27.74 -45.83 -3.70
N GLN A 6 29.02 -45.47 -3.95
CA GLN A 6 29.97 -45.14 -2.88
C GLN A 6 31.14 -44.25 -3.38
N ASN A 7 31.33 -43.16 -2.64
CA ASN A 7 32.52 -42.36 -2.31
C ASN A 7 33.86 -42.57 -3.06
N LYS A 8 34.50 -41.44 -3.37
CA LYS A 8 35.93 -41.22 -3.07
C LYS A 8 36.24 -39.73 -2.89
N GLN A 9 36.40 -39.33 -1.62
CA GLN A 9 37.44 -38.38 -1.24
C GLN A 9 38.79 -39.11 -1.36
N ASP A 10 39.79 -38.48 -1.97
CA ASP A 10 41.07 -38.15 -1.35
C ASP A 10 42.19 -37.91 -2.38
N VAL A 11 42.82 -36.73 -2.19
CA VAL A 11 44.27 -36.50 -2.16
C VAL A 11 45.10 -36.87 -3.39
N LEU A 12 45.59 -35.83 -4.08
CA LEU A 12 47.01 -35.49 -4.33
C LEU A 12 46.97 -34.18 -5.15
N GLY A 13 47.53 -33.04 -4.74
CA GLY A 13 48.81 -32.85 -4.09
C GLY A 13 49.85 -32.50 -5.16
N GLN A 14 50.07 -31.19 -5.33
CA GLN A 14 51.30 -30.54 -5.83
C GLN A 14 51.78 -30.85 -7.25
N ASP A 15 51.81 -29.84 -8.13
CA ASP A 15 53.08 -29.22 -8.57
C ASP A 15 52.88 -28.20 -9.69
N ILE A 16 53.89 -27.35 -9.82
CA ILE A 16 54.33 -26.55 -10.98
C ILE A 16 54.00 -25.05 -10.96
N GLN A 17 55.07 -24.34 -10.59
CA GLN A 17 55.38 -22.93 -10.69
C GLN A 17 55.45 -22.39 -12.14
N ASN A 18 55.43 -21.06 -12.21
CA ASN A 18 56.10 -20.19 -13.20
C ASN A 18 55.63 -20.22 -14.65
N ASN A 19 54.97 -19.13 -15.05
CA ASN A 19 55.40 -18.42 -16.26
C ASN A 19 55.07 -16.93 -16.17
N SER A 20 56.13 -16.15 -16.06
CA SER A 20 56.25 -14.71 -16.21
C SER A 20 56.15 -14.33 -17.69
N ILE A 21 55.32 -13.33 -18.01
CA ILE A 21 55.36 -12.63 -19.31
C ILE A 21 55.21 -11.13 -19.05
N GLU A 22 56.29 -10.39 -19.31
CA GLU A 22 56.32 -8.92 -19.42
C GLU A 22 55.61 -8.45 -20.70
N PRO A 23 54.95 -7.28 -20.71
CA PRO A 23 54.54 -6.62 -21.95
C PRO A 23 55.51 -5.50 -22.34
N LYS A 24 56.15 -5.67 -23.51
CA LYS A 24 56.74 -4.58 -24.30
C LYS A 24 55.73 -4.03 -25.30
N ASP A 25 55.96 -2.78 -25.68
CA ASP A 25 55.33 -1.97 -26.74
C ASP A 25 54.16 -1.07 -26.33
N ALA A 26 54.57 0.08 -25.80
CA ALA A 26 53.79 1.30 -25.67
C ALA A 26 53.45 1.91 -27.04
N LYS A 27 52.16 2.20 -27.27
CA LYS A 27 51.70 3.22 -28.21
C LYS A 27 51.11 4.38 -27.43
N GLN A 28 51.73 5.55 -27.59
CA GLN A 28 51.30 6.83 -27.03
C GLN A 28 49.92 7.23 -27.60
N LEU A 29 49.00 7.59 -26.71
CA LEU A 29 47.77 8.34 -27.01
C LEU A 29 47.95 9.77 -26.47
N PRO A 30 47.42 10.80 -27.17
CA PRO A 30 47.74 12.20 -26.90
C PRO A 30 47.10 12.71 -25.60
N GLU A 31 47.84 13.56 -24.89
CA GLU A 31 47.36 14.35 -23.74
C GLU A 31 46.20 15.25 -24.17
N GLY A 32 44.98 14.86 -23.77
CA GLY A 32 43.75 15.64 -23.96
C GLY A 32 43.28 16.23 -22.64
N GLU A 33 43.04 17.53 -22.67
CA GLU A 33 42.53 18.39 -21.61
C GLU A 33 41.46 17.70 -20.73
N GLY A 34 41.72 17.66 -19.41
CA GLY A 34 40.74 17.20 -18.44
C GLY A 34 39.48 18.07 -18.48
N PRO A 35 38.28 17.51 -18.20
CA PRO A 35 37.05 18.27 -18.28
C PRO A 35 37.10 19.42 -17.28
N THR A 36 37.09 20.65 -17.79
CA THR A 36 36.82 21.87 -17.03
C THR A 36 35.46 21.74 -16.37
N TYR A 37 35.45 21.30 -15.11
CA TYR A 37 34.31 21.37 -14.22
C TYR A 37 33.93 22.84 -14.04
N SER A 38 32.94 23.27 -14.81
CA SER A 38 32.55 24.67 -14.88
C SER A 38 31.97 25.15 -13.55
N VAL A 39 32.30 26.40 -13.22
CA VAL A 39 31.85 27.17 -12.05
C VAL A 39 30.31 27.16 -11.88
N SER A 40 29.56 26.82 -12.94
CA SER A 40 28.09 26.63 -12.93
C SER A 40 27.63 25.47 -12.03
N ALA A 41 28.35 24.33 -11.99
CA ALA A 41 27.95 23.18 -11.17
C ALA A 41 28.12 23.45 -9.68
N LYS A 42 29.20 24.14 -9.29
CA LYS A 42 29.42 24.58 -7.90
C LYS A 42 28.39 25.62 -7.46
N LYS A 43 28.02 26.56 -8.35
CA LYS A 43 26.99 27.57 -8.04
C LYS A 43 25.60 26.94 -7.89
N HIS A 44 25.28 25.94 -8.72
CA HIS A 44 24.05 25.15 -8.58
C HIS A 44 24.04 24.33 -7.28
N GLN A 45 25.15 23.72 -6.91
CA GLN A 45 25.30 22.96 -5.67
C GLN A 45 25.13 23.84 -4.41
N ILE A 46 25.65 25.06 -4.43
CA ILE A 46 25.52 26.05 -3.34
C ILE A 46 24.07 26.60 -3.22
N ASP A 47 23.36 26.77 -4.34
CA ASP A 47 21.94 27.16 -4.31
C ASP A 47 21.02 25.98 -3.91
N LEU A 48 21.42 24.74 -4.21
CA LEU A 48 20.77 23.51 -3.74
C LEU A 48 20.89 23.35 -2.21
N GLU A 49 22.03 23.68 -1.61
CA GLU A 49 22.27 23.63 -0.15
C GLU A 49 21.36 24.58 0.64
N LYS A 50 21.05 25.77 0.10
CA LYS A 50 20.15 26.74 0.75
C LYS A 50 18.68 26.34 0.78
N SER A 51 18.29 25.31 0.02
CA SER A 51 16.89 24.96 -0.22
C SER A 51 16.44 23.68 0.52
N ILE A 52 17.24 23.19 1.46
CA ILE A 52 16.83 22.19 2.45
C ILE A 52 17.05 22.73 3.87
N HIS A 53 16.37 23.82 4.21
CA HIS A 53 16.08 24.07 5.62
C HIS A 53 14.80 23.33 5.96
N SER A 54 14.94 22.08 6.41
CA SER A 54 13.92 21.49 7.26
C SER A 54 13.98 22.22 8.61
N ASP A 55 12.83 22.46 9.24
CA ASP A 55 12.86 22.96 10.61
C ASP A 55 13.65 21.94 11.44
N SER A 56 14.65 22.40 12.17
CA SER A 56 15.47 21.51 13.00
C SER A 56 14.63 21.02 14.18
N VAL A 57 14.36 19.72 14.24
CA VAL A 57 13.48 19.13 15.26
C VAL A 57 14.20 18.09 16.09
N ARG A 58 14.36 18.40 17.38
CA ARG A 58 14.70 17.44 18.42
C ARG A 58 13.46 16.60 18.76
N LEU A 59 13.64 15.30 18.88
CA LEU A 59 12.62 14.39 19.37
C LEU A 59 13.07 13.80 20.69
N ASP A 60 12.24 13.93 21.72
CA ASP A 60 12.44 13.34 23.04
C ASP A 60 11.30 12.35 23.31
N PHE A 61 11.61 11.21 23.93
CA PHE A 61 10.61 10.26 24.39
C PHE A 61 10.92 9.79 25.81
N VAL A 62 9.92 9.79 26.67
CA VAL A 62 10.07 9.63 28.12
C VAL A 62 9.10 8.56 28.61
N ASP A 63 9.63 7.59 29.35
CA ASP A 63 8.91 6.52 30.02
C ASP A 63 7.88 5.82 29.12
N VAL A 64 8.27 5.51 27.88
CA VAL A 64 7.40 4.84 26.91
C VAL A 64 7.06 3.44 27.40
N ILE A 65 5.77 3.21 27.64
CA ILE A 65 5.20 1.92 27.97
C ILE A 65 4.22 1.55 26.88
N VAL A 66 4.32 0.32 26.35
CA VAL A 66 3.37 -0.20 25.37
C VAL A 66 2.96 -1.60 25.79
N GLU A 67 1.64 -1.81 25.83
CA GLU A 67 1.03 -3.08 26.21
C GLU A 67 0.06 -3.53 25.11
N VAL A 68 0.13 -4.81 24.77
CA VAL A 68 -0.74 -5.43 23.76
C VAL A 68 -1.62 -6.49 24.40
N PRO A 69 -2.91 -6.58 24.02
CA PRO A 69 -3.79 -7.63 24.51
C PRO A 69 -3.35 -8.98 23.93
N VAL A 70 -3.26 -10.00 24.78
CA VAL A 70 -2.96 -11.39 24.43
C VAL A 70 -4.03 -12.30 25.02
N LYS A 71 -4.15 -13.54 24.52
CA LYS A 71 -5.08 -14.52 25.12
C LYS A 71 -4.68 -14.72 26.59
N GLY A 72 -5.58 -14.36 27.52
CA GLY A 72 -5.35 -14.48 28.95
C GLY A 72 -4.78 -13.25 29.67
N GLY A 73 -4.64 -12.08 29.01
CA GLY A 73 -4.25 -10.84 29.69
C GLY A 73 -3.64 -9.78 28.77
N THR A 74 -2.76 -8.95 29.32
CA THR A 74 -1.94 -7.98 28.58
C THR A 74 -0.48 -8.38 28.64
N LYS A 75 0.24 -8.21 27.51
CA LYS A 75 1.69 -8.39 27.44
C LYS A 75 2.33 -7.02 27.28
N ARG A 76 3.23 -6.67 28.21
CA ARG A 76 4.06 -5.48 28.08
C ARG A 76 5.16 -5.72 27.06
N ILE A 77 5.20 -4.88 26.02
CA ILE A 77 6.18 -4.92 24.93
C ILE A 77 7.28 -3.89 25.13
N LEU A 78 6.94 -2.71 25.64
CA LEU A 78 7.89 -1.65 26.03
C LEU A 78 7.71 -1.29 27.50
N ASN A 79 8.82 -1.12 28.22
CA ASN A 79 8.83 -0.87 29.65
C ASN A 79 9.68 0.36 29.98
N LYS A 80 9.03 1.52 30.13
CA LYS A 80 9.64 2.80 30.52
C LYS A 80 10.87 3.16 29.68
N VAL A 81 10.75 3.03 28.36
CA VAL A 81 11.85 3.33 27.44
C VAL A 81 11.96 4.84 27.26
N SER A 82 13.15 5.38 27.50
CA SER A 82 13.44 6.83 27.47
C SER A 82 14.67 7.12 26.62
N GLY A 83 14.64 8.22 25.86
CA GLY A 83 15.74 8.66 25.02
C GLY A 83 15.41 9.93 24.24
N TYR A 84 16.33 10.32 23.36
CA TYR A 84 16.18 11.49 22.51
C TYR A 84 17.08 11.42 21.27
N VAL A 85 16.78 12.25 20.26
CA VAL A 85 17.63 12.50 19.09
C VAL A 85 17.63 13.99 18.77
N LYS A 86 18.81 14.57 18.58
CA LYS A 86 18.96 16.00 18.25
C LYS A 86 18.93 16.18 16.71
N PRO A 87 18.59 17.40 16.23
CA PRO A 87 18.66 17.71 14.80
C PRO A 87 20.02 17.36 14.21
N GLY A 88 20.00 16.74 13.03
CA GLY A 88 21.20 16.31 12.34
C GLY A 88 21.90 15.10 12.96
N GLU A 89 21.33 14.44 13.98
CA GLU A 89 21.85 13.19 14.54
C GLU A 89 21.09 11.96 14.00
N ILE A 90 21.79 10.82 13.95
CA ILE A 90 21.22 9.51 13.68
C ILE A 90 21.20 8.67 14.96
N LEU A 91 20.00 8.23 15.35
CA LEU A 91 19.77 7.27 16.42
C LEU A 91 19.53 5.88 15.82
N TYR A 92 20.36 4.91 16.20
CA TYR A 92 20.08 3.49 15.93
C TYR A 92 19.37 2.83 17.10
N ILE A 93 18.34 2.04 16.80
CA ILE A 93 17.64 1.16 17.73
C ILE A 93 18.02 -0.27 17.37
N MET A 94 18.75 -0.93 18.28
CA MET A 94 19.22 -2.30 18.12
C MET A 94 18.72 -3.17 19.27
N GLY A 95 18.74 -4.49 19.05
CA GLY A 95 18.27 -5.48 20.02
C GLY A 95 17.81 -6.76 19.31
N PRO A 96 17.58 -7.85 20.07
CA PRO A 96 17.17 -9.13 19.53
C PRO A 96 15.79 -9.07 18.87
N SER A 97 15.44 -10.14 18.14
CA SER A 97 14.07 -10.32 17.65
C SER A 97 13.09 -10.35 18.82
N GLY A 98 11.95 -9.66 18.68
CA GLY A 98 11.00 -9.50 19.79
C GLY A 98 11.39 -8.49 20.87
N GLY A 99 12.56 -7.84 20.77
CA GLY A 99 13.02 -6.84 21.75
C GLY A 99 12.24 -5.51 21.76
N GLY A 100 11.24 -5.34 20.87
CA GLY A 100 10.38 -4.15 20.82
C GLY A 100 10.83 -3.03 19.88
N LYS A 101 11.84 -3.25 19.01
CA LYS A 101 12.38 -2.24 18.08
C LYS A 101 11.31 -1.58 17.19
N THR A 102 10.60 -2.39 16.40
CA THR A 102 9.53 -1.94 15.51
C THR A 102 8.37 -1.34 16.32
N THR A 103 8.03 -1.93 17.47
CA THR A 103 7.00 -1.37 18.36
C THR A 103 7.35 0.02 18.88
N LEU A 104 8.62 0.26 19.23
CA LEU A 104 9.10 1.58 19.63
C LEU A 104 9.01 2.56 18.47
N LEU A 105 9.51 2.19 17.29
CA LEU A 105 9.40 3.04 16.09
C LEU A 105 7.93 3.39 15.75
N ASP A 106 7.04 2.40 15.74
CA ASP A 106 5.62 2.60 15.50
C ASP A 106 4.97 3.50 16.55
N PHE A 107 5.35 3.35 17.84
CA PHE A 107 4.85 4.21 18.91
C PHE A 107 5.31 5.66 18.71
N LEU A 108 6.60 5.87 18.44
CA LEU A 108 7.16 7.20 18.21
C LEU A 108 6.52 7.88 16.99
N CYS A 109 6.03 7.10 16.02
CA CYS A 109 5.35 7.60 14.82
C CYS A 109 3.84 7.78 14.94
N ASN A 110 3.26 7.58 16.13
CA ASN A 110 1.81 7.58 16.33
C ASN A 110 1.06 6.55 15.46
N ARG A 111 1.63 5.35 15.31
CA ARG A 111 1.06 4.23 14.54
C ARG A 111 0.50 3.12 15.42
N THR A 112 0.65 3.23 16.74
CA THR A 112 0.08 2.30 17.71
C THR A 112 -1.32 2.79 18.16
N LYS A 113 -2.08 1.90 18.82
CA LYS A 113 -3.37 2.27 19.43
C LYS A 113 -3.21 3.16 20.67
N GLN A 114 -2.05 3.12 21.31
CA GLN A 114 -1.74 3.93 22.49
C GLN A 114 -1.17 5.27 22.02
N THR A 115 -1.73 6.37 22.49
CA THR A 115 -1.34 7.72 22.03
C THR A 115 -0.01 8.15 22.64
N PRO A 116 0.99 8.55 21.83
CA PRO A 116 2.30 8.99 22.31
C PRO A 116 2.31 10.42 22.89
N GLU A 117 1.19 11.13 22.89
CA GLU A 117 1.10 12.58 23.22
C GLU A 117 1.59 12.94 24.62
N ASN A 118 1.63 11.98 25.55
CA ASN A 118 2.14 12.20 26.91
C ASN A 118 3.58 11.73 27.13
N ASN A 119 4.17 11.04 26.15
CA ASN A 119 5.49 10.43 26.27
C ASN A 119 6.48 10.97 25.23
N VAL A 120 6.01 11.51 24.10
CA VAL A 120 6.85 11.99 23.00
C VAL A 120 6.72 13.50 22.88
N PHE A 121 7.86 14.19 22.82
CA PHE A 121 7.95 15.63 22.74
C PHE A 121 8.78 16.05 21.53
N LEU A 122 8.37 17.12 20.87
CA LEU A 122 9.07 17.69 19.71
C LEU A 122 9.56 19.07 20.07
N ASN A 123 10.87 19.33 19.97
CA ASN A 123 11.48 20.57 20.45
C ASN A 123 10.97 20.94 21.85
N LYS A 124 10.93 19.94 22.74
CA LYS A 124 10.49 20.11 24.14
C LYS A 124 9.03 20.51 24.31
N ARG A 125 8.15 20.35 23.32
CA ARG A 125 6.70 20.60 23.48
C ARG A 125 5.87 19.39 23.09
N LYS A 126 4.65 19.34 23.62
CA LYS A 126 3.59 18.48 23.08
C LYS A 126 3.26 18.92 21.66
N TRP A 127 2.68 18.01 20.90
CA TRP A 127 2.36 18.18 19.50
C TRP A 127 1.00 17.57 19.22
N THR A 128 0.35 18.05 18.18
CA THR A 128 -0.89 17.45 17.67
C THR A 128 -0.59 16.46 16.55
N GLU A 129 -1.42 15.43 16.39
CA GLU A 129 -1.29 14.46 15.27
C GLU A 129 -1.13 15.17 13.91
N LYS A 130 -1.84 16.28 13.72
CA LYS A 130 -1.75 17.10 12.50
C LYS A 130 -0.37 17.74 12.32
N GLU A 131 0.29 18.20 13.38
CA GLU A 131 1.65 18.77 13.30
C GLU A 131 2.69 17.69 13.05
N PHE A 132 2.59 16.55 13.76
CA PHE A 132 3.52 15.44 13.60
C PHE A 132 3.52 14.90 12.17
N LYS A 133 2.34 14.69 11.58
CA LYS A 133 2.21 14.27 10.17
C LYS A 133 2.76 15.28 9.16
N LYS A 134 3.01 16.53 9.52
CA LYS A 134 3.67 17.48 8.60
C LYS A 134 5.16 17.24 8.52
N ILE A 135 5.78 16.90 9.65
CA ILE A 135 7.23 16.93 9.83
C ILE A 135 7.88 15.54 9.89
N ALA A 136 7.12 14.50 10.22
CA ALA A 136 7.62 13.15 10.40
C ALA A 136 7.21 12.23 9.25
N ARG A 137 8.12 11.38 8.79
CA ARG A 137 7.85 10.33 7.80
C ARG A 137 8.42 8.99 8.25
N TYR A 138 7.78 7.91 7.82
CA TYR A 138 8.20 6.55 8.13
C TYR A 138 8.44 5.76 6.85
N CYS A 139 9.60 5.14 6.74
CA CYS A 139 9.91 4.16 5.73
C CYS A 139 9.77 2.75 6.32
N GLN A 140 8.92 1.93 5.70
CA GLN A 140 8.75 0.53 6.08
C GLN A 140 9.93 -0.32 5.62
N GLN A 141 10.09 -1.48 6.24
CA GLN A 141 11.13 -2.47 5.91
C GLN A 141 11.04 -2.95 4.46
N HIS A 142 9.84 -3.24 3.97
CA HIS A 142 9.64 -3.70 2.60
C HIS A 142 9.13 -2.56 1.69
N PRO A 143 9.82 -2.24 0.58
CA PRO A 143 9.37 -1.25 -0.39
C PRO A 143 8.03 -1.64 -1.04
N LEU A 144 6.97 -0.89 -0.74
CA LEU A 144 5.68 -1.01 -1.41
C LEU A 144 5.56 0.10 -2.46
N LEU A 145 5.89 -0.20 -3.71
CA LEU A 145 5.94 0.78 -4.81
C LEU A 145 5.15 0.24 -6.02
N TYR A 146 4.57 1.15 -6.82
CA TYR A 146 3.93 0.76 -8.08
C TYR A 146 4.98 0.28 -9.09
N GLU A 147 4.94 -1.00 -9.44
CA GLU A 147 5.98 -1.66 -10.23
C GLU A 147 6.14 -1.09 -11.65
N VAL A 148 5.06 -0.60 -12.25
CA VAL A 148 5.07 -0.12 -13.65
C VAL A 148 5.48 1.34 -13.81
N LEU A 149 5.55 2.10 -12.71
CA LEU A 149 5.99 3.49 -12.72
C LEU A 149 7.51 3.57 -12.77
N THR A 150 8.05 4.70 -13.25
CA THR A 150 9.48 4.97 -13.19
C THR A 150 9.89 5.55 -11.83
N VAL A 151 11.19 5.59 -11.54
CA VAL A 151 11.73 6.25 -10.35
C VAL A 151 11.27 7.72 -10.29
N LYS A 152 11.44 8.47 -11.38
CA LYS A 152 11.02 9.89 -11.46
C LYS A 152 9.52 10.06 -11.25
N GLU A 153 8.70 9.21 -11.87
CA GLU A 153 7.24 9.28 -11.71
C GLU A 153 6.82 9.01 -10.26
N THR A 154 7.37 7.97 -9.65
CA THR A 154 7.09 7.60 -8.26
C THR A 154 7.40 8.76 -7.31
N LEU A 155 8.56 9.39 -7.48
CA LEU A 155 8.98 10.53 -6.66
C LEU A 155 8.19 11.80 -6.97
N ASP A 156 7.84 12.08 -8.24
CA ASP A 156 7.00 13.23 -8.61
C ASP A 156 5.58 13.11 -8.05
N PHE A 157 4.99 11.92 -8.07
CA PHE A 157 3.69 11.67 -7.45
C PHE A 157 3.76 11.94 -5.94
N ALA A 158 4.75 11.39 -5.25
CA ALA A 158 4.94 11.59 -3.81
C ALA A 158 5.17 13.07 -3.46
N ALA A 159 6.10 13.74 -4.14
CA ALA A 159 6.39 15.17 -3.95
C ALA A 159 5.16 16.05 -4.19
N GLY A 160 4.32 15.64 -5.14
CA GLY A 160 3.09 16.30 -5.55
C GLY A 160 2.03 16.51 -4.48
N PHE A 161 2.05 15.70 -3.42
CA PHE A 161 1.13 15.82 -2.28
C PHE A 161 1.58 16.87 -1.26
N PHE A 162 2.82 17.33 -1.37
CA PHE A 162 3.46 18.23 -0.40
C PHE A 162 3.87 19.58 -0.99
N THR A 163 3.70 19.78 -2.30
CA THR A 163 3.91 21.08 -2.94
C THR A 163 2.97 21.30 -4.12
N LYS A 164 2.42 22.51 -4.21
CA LYS A 164 1.61 22.96 -5.35
C LYS A 164 2.48 23.44 -6.52
N SER A 165 3.67 23.96 -6.26
CA SER A 165 4.56 24.51 -7.28
C SER A 165 5.22 23.39 -8.08
N ALA A 166 4.96 23.35 -9.39
CA ALA A 166 5.57 22.37 -10.29
C ALA A 166 7.09 22.53 -10.37
N LYS A 167 7.60 23.77 -10.37
CA LYS A 167 9.04 24.06 -10.38
C LYS A 167 9.73 23.50 -9.14
N LEU A 168 9.22 23.85 -7.95
CA LEU A 168 9.76 23.37 -6.67
C LEU A 168 9.67 21.85 -6.55
N ARG A 169 8.58 21.25 -7.08
CA ARG A 169 8.42 19.80 -7.11
C ARG A 169 9.52 19.12 -7.92
N ASN A 170 9.75 19.59 -9.15
CA ASN A 170 10.76 19.03 -10.03
C ASN A 170 12.16 19.16 -9.41
N GLU A 171 12.49 20.35 -8.88
CA GLU A 171 13.77 20.60 -8.20
C GLU A 171 13.98 19.67 -6.99
N ARG A 172 12.93 19.40 -6.21
CA ARG A 172 12.99 18.44 -5.09
C ARG A 172 13.19 17.00 -5.56
N VAL A 173 12.48 16.59 -6.60
CA VAL A 173 12.56 15.23 -7.15
C VAL A 173 13.96 14.98 -7.70
N GLU A 174 14.47 15.89 -8.53
CA GLU A 174 15.81 15.78 -9.13
C GLU A 174 16.89 15.73 -8.05
N ARG A 175 16.79 16.59 -7.04
CA ARG A 175 17.69 16.58 -5.89
C ARG A 175 17.68 15.27 -5.11
N VAL A 176 16.50 14.72 -4.82
CA VAL A 176 16.40 13.45 -4.07
C VAL A 176 16.97 12.29 -4.90
N ILE A 177 16.77 12.29 -6.22
CA ILE A 177 17.37 11.31 -7.13
C ILE A 177 18.90 11.38 -7.09
N GLU A 178 19.46 12.59 -7.11
CA GLU A 178 20.91 12.81 -7.01
C GLU A 178 21.46 12.35 -5.66
N LEU A 179 20.86 12.78 -4.55
CA LEU A 179 21.29 12.44 -3.18
C LEU A 179 21.28 10.94 -2.89
N LEU A 180 20.37 10.20 -3.54
CA LEU A 180 20.28 8.74 -3.39
C LEU A 180 21.14 7.98 -4.41
N GLY A 181 21.84 8.68 -5.30
CA GLY A 181 22.65 8.05 -6.36
C GLY A 181 21.80 7.21 -7.31
N LEU A 182 20.63 7.73 -7.72
CA LEU A 182 19.67 7.08 -8.61
C LEU A 182 19.57 7.76 -9.99
N VAL A 183 20.49 8.67 -10.31
CA VAL A 183 20.48 9.48 -11.55
C VAL A 183 20.36 8.60 -12.81
N GLN A 184 21.13 7.51 -12.88
CA GLN A 184 21.09 6.58 -14.01
C GLN A 184 19.76 5.82 -14.13
N GLN A 185 19.00 5.69 -13.04
CA GLN A 185 17.73 4.96 -12.98
C GLN A 185 16.51 5.88 -13.02
N THR A 186 16.69 7.20 -13.21
CA THR A 186 15.63 8.22 -13.23
C THR A 186 14.40 7.80 -14.03
N ASN A 187 14.61 7.30 -15.25
CA ASN A 187 13.54 6.90 -16.18
C ASN A 187 13.33 5.38 -16.27
N THR A 188 13.95 4.62 -15.37
CA THR A 188 13.81 3.16 -15.31
C THR A 188 12.58 2.79 -14.48
N LYS A 189 11.81 1.79 -14.92
CA LYS A 189 10.67 1.25 -14.16
C LYS A 189 11.14 0.65 -12.83
N ILE A 190 10.32 0.77 -11.79
CA ILE A 190 10.58 0.12 -10.51
C ILE A 190 10.68 -1.40 -10.70
N GLY A 191 9.77 -1.97 -11.47
CA GLY A 191 9.68 -3.40 -11.77
C GLY A 191 9.25 -4.25 -10.57
N GLY A 192 9.02 -5.52 -10.84
CA GLY A 192 8.54 -6.50 -9.89
C GLY A 192 8.50 -7.89 -10.49
N MET A 193 7.51 -8.69 -10.14
CA MET A 193 7.48 -10.10 -10.56
C MET A 193 7.32 -10.24 -12.07
N PHE A 194 6.45 -9.43 -12.68
CA PHE A 194 6.12 -9.51 -14.10
C PHE A 194 6.94 -8.57 -14.99
N TYR A 195 7.62 -7.59 -14.40
CA TYR A 195 8.35 -6.56 -15.14
C TYR A 195 9.77 -6.41 -14.61
N ARG A 196 10.77 -6.50 -15.49
CA ARG A 196 12.15 -6.16 -15.13
C ARG A 196 12.24 -4.68 -14.77
N GLY A 197 12.94 -4.35 -13.68
CA GLY A 197 13.16 -2.99 -13.25
C GLY A 197 14.46 -2.83 -12.48
N ILE A 198 14.46 -1.93 -11.50
CA ILE A 198 15.62 -1.62 -10.65
C ILE A 198 15.90 -2.74 -9.63
N SER A 199 17.13 -2.80 -9.12
CA SER A 199 17.55 -3.80 -8.12
C SER A 199 16.87 -3.59 -6.76
N GLY A 200 16.86 -4.61 -5.89
CA GLY A 200 16.27 -4.51 -4.55
C GLY A 200 16.82 -3.33 -3.73
N GLY A 201 18.14 -3.13 -3.74
CA GLY A 201 18.78 -1.97 -3.08
C GLY A 201 18.46 -0.62 -3.72
N GLN A 202 18.15 -0.59 -5.02
CA GLN A 202 17.63 0.62 -5.66
C GLN A 202 16.17 0.85 -5.24
N LYS A 203 15.32 -0.18 -5.15
CA LYS A 203 13.94 -0.06 -4.64
C LYS A 203 13.91 0.49 -3.21
N GLN A 204 14.81 0.02 -2.35
CA GLN A 204 14.93 0.52 -0.98
C GLN A 204 15.27 2.01 -0.96
N ARG A 205 16.24 2.43 -1.78
CA ARG A 205 16.57 3.86 -1.95
C ARG A 205 15.38 4.67 -2.45
N VAL A 206 14.63 4.18 -3.44
CA VAL A 206 13.41 4.86 -3.91
C VAL A 206 12.36 4.99 -2.80
N SER A 207 12.16 3.94 -1.99
CA SER A 207 11.23 3.96 -0.84
C SER A 207 11.59 5.06 0.17
N VAL A 208 12.88 5.20 0.47
CA VAL A 208 13.41 6.29 1.30
C VAL A 208 13.20 7.64 0.61
N GLY A 209 13.47 7.72 -0.70
CA GLY A 209 13.26 8.92 -1.52
C GLY A 209 11.83 9.43 -1.51
N GLU A 210 10.85 8.53 -1.56
CA GLU A 210 9.41 8.84 -1.47
C GLU A 210 9.08 9.61 -0.19
N GLN A 211 9.80 9.34 0.90
CA GLN A 211 9.64 10.06 2.16
C GLN A 211 10.42 11.38 2.15
N LEU A 212 11.64 11.38 1.62
CA LEU A 212 12.52 12.56 1.59
C LEU A 212 12.00 13.69 0.70
N VAL A 213 11.31 13.39 -0.41
CA VAL A 213 10.73 14.43 -1.29
C VAL A 213 9.71 15.33 -0.59
N SER A 214 9.19 14.88 0.55
CA SER A 214 8.29 15.67 1.39
C SER A 214 9.00 16.68 2.31
N ASN A 215 10.34 16.71 2.29
CA ASN A 215 11.21 17.50 3.17
C ASN A 215 10.87 17.35 4.67
N PRO A 216 10.92 16.11 5.22
CA PRO A 216 10.61 15.88 6.62
C PRO A 216 11.68 16.48 7.54
N SER A 217 11.32 16.84 8.77
CA SER A 217 12.27 17.16 9.85
C SER A 217 12.70 15.92 10.63
N ILE A 218 11.88 14.86 10.61
CA ILE A 218 12.14 13.61 11.32
C ILE A 218 11.87 12.45 10.36
N LEU A 219 12.84 11.56 10.20
CA LEU A 219 12.74 10.38 9.37
C LEU A 219 12.91 9.12 10.22
N PHE A 220 11.89 8.28 10.19
CA PHE A 220 11.90 6.97 10.81
C PHE A 220 12.14 5.90 9.75
N LEU A 221 13.06 4.98 10.02
CA LEU A 221 13.47 3.93 9.11
C LEU A 221 13.37 2.59 9.82
N ASP A 222 12.54 1.70 9.31
CA ASP A 222 12.40 0.36 9.86
C ASP A 222 13.25 -0.64 9.08
N GLU A 223 14.34 -1.12 9.69
CA GLU A 223 15.32 -2.05 9.13
C GLU A 223 15.70 -1.74 7.66
N PRO A 224 16.18 -0.51 7.36
CA PRO A 224 16.39 -0.07 5.98
C PRO A 224 17.52 -0.83 5.26
N THR A 225 18.34 -1.59 5.98
CA THR A 225 19.42 -2.44 5.44
C THR A 225 18.99 -3.89 5.24
N SER A 226 17.77 -4.26 5.61
CA SER A 226 17.29 -5.64 5.50
C SER A 226 17.14 -6.06 4.04
N GLY A 227 17.62 -7.25 3.70
CA GLY A 227 17.60 -7.78 2.32
C GLY A 227 18.61 -7.13 1.36
N LEU A 228 19.52 -6.30 1.87
CA LEU A 228 20.62 -5.73 1.10
C LEU A 228 21.95 -6.44 1.40
N ASP A 229 22.84 -6.48 0.42
CA ASP A 229 24.23 -6.84 0.68
C ASP A 229 24.95 -5.74 1.49
N SER A 230 26.12 -6.07 2.04
CA SER A 230 26.89 -5.16 2.90
C SER A 230 27.31 -3.87 2.19
N ALA A 231 27.59 -3.91 0.89
CA ALA A 231 28.03 -2.75 0.13
C ALA A 231 26.88 -1.78 -0.13
N ALA A 232 25.72 -2.29 -0.55
CA ALA A 232 24.50 -1.53 -0.75
C ALA A 232 23.98 -0.94 0.57
N SER A 233 24.04 -1.70 1.66
CA SER A 233 23.69 -1.22 3.01
C SER A 233 24.56 -0.04 3.43
N PHE A 234 25.89 -0.17 3.25
CA PHE A 234 26.83 0.91 3.56
C PHE A 234 26.55 2.17 2.76
N GLN A 235 26.34 2.05 1.45
CA GLN A 235 26.05 3.20 0.59
C GLN A 235 24.73 3.89 0.94
N LEU A 236 23.68 3.13 1.25
CA LEU A 236 22.40 3.69 1.69
C LEU A 236 22.57 4.50 2.98
N MET A 237 23.22 3.92 4.01
CA MET A 237 23.40 4.59 5.30
C MET A 237 24.35 5.78 5.21
N LEU A 238 25.37 5.71 4.34
CA LEU A 238 26.25 6.84 4.06
C LEU A 238 25.46 8.02 3.47
N ASN A 239 24.64 7.77 2.45
CA ASN A 239 23.79 8.81 1.83
C ASN A 239 22.82 9.40 2.86
N LEU A 240 22.19 8.56 3.67
CA LEU A 240 21.31 9.01 4.75
C LEU A 240 22.04 9.87 5.78
N ARG A 241 23.28 9.53 6.13
CA ARG A 241 24.11 10.34 7.03
C ARG A 241 24.46 11.68 6.42
N GLU A 242 24.84 11.73 5.15
CA GLU A 242 25.08 13.00 4.47
C GLU A 242 23.83 13.88 4.45
N ILE A 243 22.67 13.29 4.11
CA ILE A 243 21.38 14.00 4.12
C ILE A 243 21.09 14.52 5.53
N CYS A 244 21.23 13.67 6.55
CA CYS A 244 21.06 14.04 7.96
C CYS A 244 21.82 15.31 8.33
N ARG A 245 23.14 15.35 8.03
CA ARG A 245 23.99 16.50 8.33
C ARG A 245 23.66 17.74 7.51
N LYS A 246 23.49 17.59 6.19
CA LYS A 246 23.28 18.73 5.28
C LYS A 246 21.93 19.41 5.51
N THR A 247 20.93 18.65 5.93
CA THR A 247 19.53 19.10 6.00
C THR A 247 19.01 19.28 7.42
N ASN A 248 19.85 18.92 8.40
CA ASN A 248 19.58 18.93 9.84
C ASN A 248 18.33 18.12 10.26
N ILE A 249 17.98 17.08 9.50
CA ILE A 249 16.89 16.17 9.84
C ILE A 249 17.33 15.23 10.95
N SER A 250 16.40 14.82 11.80
CA SER A 250 16.65 13.78 12.81
C SER A 250 16.29 12.41 12.23
N ILE A 251 17.22 11.45 12.25
CA ILE A 251 16.96 10.11 11.74
C ILE A 251 16.91 9.11 12.89
N ILE A 252 15.86 8.30 12.95
CA ILE A 252 15.74 7.17 13.86
C ILE A 252 15.62 5.91 13.02
N SER A 253 16.53 4.97 13.17
CA SER A 253 16.54 3.73 12.40
C SER A 253 16.58 2.51 13.30
N SER A 254 15.69 1.54 13.11
CA SER A 254 15.94 0.19 13.62
C SER A 254 16.96 -0.48 12.70
N ILE A 255 17.96 -1.15 13.27
CA ILE A 255 18.95 -1.91 12.50
C ILE A 255 19.16 -3.27 13.15
N HIS A 256 19.16 -4.31 12.32
CA HIS A 256 19.46 -5.68 12.72
C HIS A 256 20.86 -6.06 12.21
N GLN A 257 21.77 -6.41 13.11
CA GLN A 257 23.13 -6.91 12.80
C GLN A 257 23.88 -6.10 11.71
N PRO A 258 24.17 -4.80 11.93
CA PRO A 258 24.95 -4.02 10.97
C PRO A 258 26.40 -4.49 10.87
N SER A 259 27.00 -4.30 9.69
CA SER A 259 28.47 -4.31 9.57
C SER A 259 29.09 -3.20 10.44
N GLN A 260 30.34 -3.38 10.88
CA GLN A 260 31.03 -2.38 11.71
C GLN A 260 31.00 -0.98 11.07
N ARG A 261 31.25 -0.89 9.75
CA ARG A 261 31.21 0.38 9.02
C ARG A 261 29.85 1.10 9.08
N VAL A 262 28.76 0.34 9.13
CA VAL A 262 27.41 0.90 9.27
C VAL A 262 27.13 1.27 10.72
N PHE A 263 27.56 0.43 11.66
CA PHE A 263 27.43 0.67 13.10
C PHE A 263 28.08 2.01 13.51
N ASP A 264 29.29 2.28 13.03
CA ASP A 264 30.06 3.50 13.30
C ASP A 264 29.45 4.78 12.71
N MET A 265 28.37 4.67 11.93
CA MET A 265 27.65 5.84 11.39
C MET A 265 26.63 6.42 12.36
N SER A 266 26.26 5.68 13.42
CA SER A 266 25.34 6.18 14.43
C SER A 266 25.99 7.25 15.30
N ASP A 267 25.26 8.32 15.56
CA ASP A 267 25.63 9.30 16.59
C ASP A 267 25.24 8.80 17.99
N ARG A 268 24.09 8.13 18.04
CA ARG A 268 23.52 7.57 19.25
C ARG A 268 23.01 6.17 19.01
N LEU A 269 23.05 5.40 20.06
CA LEU A 269 22.63 4.02 20.06
C LEU A 269 21.68 3.77 21.22
N MET A 270 20.56 3.13 20.92
CA MET A 270 19.64 2.53 21.89
C MET A 270 19.69 1.02 21.73
N ILE A 271 20.08 0.31 22.79
CA ILE A 271 20.02 -1.14 22.87
C ILE A 271 18.82 -1.53 23.72
N LEU A 272 17.92 -2.31 23.12
CA LEU A 272 16.80 -2.91 23.82
C LEU A 272 17.14 -4.37 24.14
N ALA A 273 16.95 -4.77 25.40
CA ALA A 273 16.98 -6.15 25.83
C ALA A 273 15.61 -6.80 25.67
N GLY A 274 15.61 -8.07 25.25
CA GLY A 274 14.38 -8.84 25.13
C GLY A 274 14.56 -10.28 24.65
N GLY A 275 13.45 -11.01 24.55
CA GLY A 275 13.31 -12.40 24.13
C GLY A 275 11.82 -12.76 24.04
N LYS A 276 11.49 -14.04 23.87
CA LYS A 276 10.11 -14.54 23.65
C LYS A 276 9.12 -14.06 24.71
N ASN A 277 9.53 -13.94 25.97
CA ASN A 277 8.65 -13.68 27.12
C ASN A 277 8.84 -12.31 27.80
N PHE A 278 9.81 -11.51 27.37
CA PHE A 278 10.14 -10.22 27.98
C PHE A 278 10.79 -9.33 26.92
N GLY A 279 10.48 -8.04 26.88
CA GLY A 279 11.02 -7.16 25.83
C GLY A 279 10.88 -5.69 26.18
N GLY A 280 11.59 -4.86 25.42
CA GLY A 280 11.51 -3.40 25.49
C GLY A 280 12.01 -2.80 26.79
N ASN A 281 13.08 -3.38 27.34
CA ASN A 281 13.84 -2.76 28.43
C ASN A 281 15.13 -2.19 27.87
N THR A 282 15.49 -0.99 28.28
CA THR A 282 16.73 -0.35 27.79
C THR A 282 17.93 -0.98 28.47
N ALA A 283 18.83 -1.55 27.68
CA ALA A 283 20.15 -2.02 28.11
C ALA A 283 21.22 -0.93 28.00
N TYR A 284 21.05 -0.02 27.04
CA TYR A 284 21.92 1.13 26.85
C TYR A 284 21.21 2.22 26.04
N PHE A 285 21.46 3.48 26.38
CA PHE A 285 21.19 4.62 25.51
C PHE A 285 22.31 5.64 25.71
N GLY A 286 22.92 6.10 24.61
CA GLY A 286 24.02 7.05 24.69
C GLY A 286 24.74 7.20 23.36
N ARG A 287 25.93 7.81 23.40
CA ARG A 287 26.81 7.90 22.21
C ARG A 287 27.36 6.53 21.84
N THR A 288 27.53 6.29 20.56
CA THR A 288 28.04 4.99 20.07
C THR A 288 29.45 4.69 20.58
N GLU A 289 30.29 5.72 20.73
CA GLU A 289 31.67 5.55 21.21
C GLU A 289 31.78 5.09 22.67
N LYS A 290 30.78 5.39 23.51
CA LYS A 290 30.77 5.06 24.96
C LYS A 290 30.18 3.66 25.27
N LEU A 291 29.75 2.92 24.25
CA LEU A 291 29.07 1.64 24.46
C LEU A 291 29.99 0.60 25.10
N GLU A 292 31.20 0.44 24.59
CA GLU A 292 32.15 -0.57 25.08
C GLU A 292 32.55 -0.27 26.54
N ASP A 293 32.76 1.00 26.87
CA ASP A 293 33.04 1.45 28.25
C ASP A 293 31.89 1.10 29.20
N HIS A 294 30.64 1.33 28.79
CA HIS A 294 29.45 1.00 29.60
C HIS A 294 29.36 -0.50 29.90
N PHE A 295 29.59 -1.37 28.92
CA PHE A 295 29.57 -2.82 29.15
C PHE A 295 30.79 -3.30 29.94
N ALA A 296 31.95 -2.69 29.75
CA ALA A 296 33.14 -2.98 30.56
C ALA A 296 32.94 -2.63 32.04
N GLU A 297 32.26 -1.52 32.37
CA GLU A 297 31.89 -1.15 33.75
C GLU A 297 30.94 -2.20 34.39
N LEU A 298 30.18 -2.95 33.59
CA LEU A 298 29.32 -4.05 34.04
C LEU A 298 30.06 -5.39 34.17
N GLY A 299 31.38 -5.41 33.94
CA GLY A 299 32.19 -6.64 33.94
C GLY A 299 32.01 -7.49 32.68
N MET A 300 31.42 -6.94 31.62
CA MET A 300 31.18 -7.63 30.35
C MET A 300 32.16 -7.12 29.31
N ALA A 301 33.24 -7.88 29.11
CA ALA A 301 34.24 -7.55 28.11
C ALA A 301 33.90 -8.22 26.77
N LYS A 302 34.07 -7.45 25.69
CA LYS A 302 33.91 -7.95 24.32
C LYS A 302 34.87 -9.11 24.03
N SER A 303 34.36 -10.16 23.41
CA SER A 303 35.22 -11.23 22.88
C SER A 303 36.08 -10.72 21.71
N SER A 304 37.35 -11.14 21.62
CA SER A 304 38.30 -10.59 20.63
C SER A 304 37.97 -10.90 19.16
N LYS A 305 36.99 -11.76 18.89
CA LYS A 305 36.69 -12.27 17.54
C LYS A 305 35.36 -11.76 16.96
N SER A 306 34.49 -11.14 17.75
CA SER A 306 33.16 -10.69 17.29
C SER A 306 33.13 -9.19 16.99
N SER A 307 32.23 -8.79 16.09
CA SER A 307 31.92 -7.36 15.90
C SER A 307 31.23 -6.79 17.15
N VAL A 308 31.32 -5.47 17.38
CA VAL A 308 30.69 -4.84 18.56
C VAL A 308 29.18 -5.03 18.53
N ALA A 309 28.59 -4.84 17.35
CA ALA A 309 27.16 -4.98 17.11
C ALA A 309 26.63 -6.39 17.42
N GLU A 310 27.35 -7.42 16.99
CA GLU A 310 26.98 -8.83 17.20
C GLU A 310 27.11 -9.22 18.66
N TRP A 311 28.25 -8.89 19.28
CA TRP A 311 28.48 -9.13 20.70
C TRP A 311 27.37 -8.53 21.58
N VAL A 312 27.03 -7.26 21.39
CA VAL A 312 26.01 -6.59 22.23
C VAL A 312 24.62 -7.17 22.01
N ILE A 313 24.28 -7.59 20.78
CA ILE A 313 22.99 -8.25 20.52
C ILE A 313 22.92 -9.60 21.24
N ASP A 314 24.01 -10.37 21.28
CA ASP A 314 24.06 -11.66 21.95
C ASP A 314 23.92 -11.52 23.48
N GLU A 315 24.59 -10.53 24.08
CA GLU A 315 24.51 -10.25 25.52
C GLU A 315 23.10 -9.85 25.99
N VAL A 316 22.37 -9.11 25.15
CA VAL A 316 21.03 -8.61 25.49
C VAL A 316 19.88 -9.52 25.02
N ASN A 317 20.21 -10.71 24.51
CA ASN A 317 19.26 -11.69 24.02
C ASN A 317 18.81 -12.68 25.11
N GLY A 318 17.55 -12.56 25.54
CA GLY A 318 16.96 -13.41 26.57
C GLY A 318 16.55 -14.82 26.15
N ASP A 319 16.60 -15.15 24.86
CA ASP A 319 16.25 -16.50 24.39
C ASP A 319 17.43 -17.48 24.48
N PHE A 320 18.66 -16.97 24.36
CA PHE A 320 19.89 -17.77 24.36
C PHE A 320 20.89 -17.37 25.45
N GLY A 321 20.73 -16.18 26.04
CA GLY A 321 21.56 -15.68 27.14
C GLY A 321 21.13 -16.20 28.51
N GLN A 322 21.98 -15.98 29.52
CA GLN A 322 21.64 -16.30 30.90
C GLN A 322 20.71 -15.21 31.49
N PRO A 323 19.58 -15.57 32.12
CA PRO A 323 18.63 -14.58 32.65
C PRO A 323 19.25 -13.59 33.66
N GLU A 324 20.24 -14.04 34.43
CA GLU A 324 20.94 -13.22 35.44
C GLU A 324 21.80 -12.12 34.81
N SER A 325 22.45 -12.39 33.66
CA SER A 325 23.27 -11.40 32.97
C SER A 325 22.39 -10.26 32.44
N ILE A 326 21.20 -10.58 31.91
CA ILE A 326 20.26 -9.59 31.37
C ILE A 326 19.71 -8.68 32.47
N GLN A 327 19.35 -9.23 33.63
CA GLN A 327 18.93 -8.41 34.77
C GLN A 327 20.06 -7.50 35.25
N THR A 328 21.31 -8.00 35.21
CA THR A 328 22.50 -7.20 35.54
C THR A 328 22.68 -6.06 34.55
N ILE A 329 22.50 -6.28 33.25
CA ILE A 329 22.58 -5.24 32.22
C ILE A 329 21.51 -4.17 32.42
N ILE A 330 20.25 -4.57 32.62
CA ILE A 330 19.12 -3.64 32.75
C ILE A 330 19.23 -2.81 34.02
N SER A 331 19.52 -3.46 35.16
CA SER A 331 19.69 -2.76 36.44
C SER A 331 20.98 -1.93 36.46
N GLY A 332 22.03 -2.41 35.80
CA GLY A 332 23.27 -1.68 35.58
C GLY A 332 23.07 -0.39 34.79
N TYR A 333 22.30 -0.45 33.70
CA TYR A 333 21.93 0.75 32.93
C TYR A 333 21.22 1.79 33.79
N SER A 334 20.24 1.41 34.61
CA SER A 334 19.52 2.37 35.48
C SER A 334 20.42 3.11 36.50
N LYS A 335 21.65 2.63 36.71
CA LYS A 335 22.65 3.23 37.61
C LYS A 335 23.83 3.83 36.85
N SER A 336 23.88 3.71 35.53
CA SER A 336 25.05 4.12 34.75
C SER A 336 25.09 5.62 34.49
N LYS A 337 26.28 6.13 34.19
CA LYS A 337 26.48 7.53 33.79
C LYS A 337 25.63 7.90 32.57
N SER A 338 25.49 6.97 31.62
CA SER A 338 24.69 7.18 30.40
C SER A 338 23.21 7.41 30.70
N TYR A 339 22.65 6.70 31.70
CA TYR A 339 21.28 6.92 32.15
C TYR A 339 21.11 8.27 32.84
N LEU A 340 22.08 8.68 33.68
CA LEU A 340 22.08 10.00 34.30
C LEU A 340 22.18 11.12 33.25
N GLU A 341 23.09 11.01 32.28
CA GLU A 341 23.21 11.96 31.15
C GLU A 341 21.89 12.09 30.36
N MET A 342 21.18 10.97 30.17
CA MET A 342 19.87 10.96 29.53
C MET A 342 18.79 11.64 30.39
N GLN A 343 18.76 11.35 31.69
CA GLN A 343 17.84 11.98 32.62
C GLN A 343 18.09 13.48 32.77
N ASP A 344 19.33 13.92 32.81
CA ASP A 344 19.70 15.35 32.90
C ASP A 344 19.25 16.12 31.65
N GLU A 345 19.42 15.51 30.48
CA GLU A 345 18.90 16.06 29.24
C GLU A 345 17.36 16.14 29.24
N HIS A 346 16.66 15.22 29.91
CA HIS A 346 15.19 15.25 30.06
C HIS A 346 14.69 16.15 31.20
N SER A 347 15.42 16.31 32.30
CA SER A 347 15.05 17.20 33.41
C SER A 347 15.12 18.66 32.96
N PHE A 348 16.16 19.01 32.21
CA PHE A 348 16.27 20.30 31.51
C PHE A 348 15.14 20.55 30.49
N VAL A 349 14.45 19.48 30.03
CA VAL A 349 13.26 19.60 29.16
C VAL A 349 12.02 19.90 29.99
N LYS A 350 11.76 19.17 31.07
CA LYS A 350 10.60 19.38 31.96
C LYS A 350 10.60 20.77 32.59
N GLU A 351 11.75 21.23 33.09
CA GLU A 351 11.88 22.57 33.69
C GLU A 351 11.62 23.68 32.66
N SER A 352 12.12 23.52 31.43
CA SER A 352 11.84 24.46 30.34
C SER A 352 10.38 24.46 29.88
N GLN A 353 9.64 23.37 30.09
CA GLN A 353 8.20 23.29 29.81
C GLN A 353 7.38 24.04 30.85
N GLU A 354 7.65 23.84 32.14
CA GLU A 354 6.96 24.55 33.22
C GLU A 354 7.11 26.08 33.07
N ILE A 355 8.31 26.52 32.69
CA ILE A 355 8.59 27.93 32.39
C ILE A 355 7.84 28.43 31.12
N SER A 356 7.65 27.55 30.13
CA SER A 356 7.00 27.89 28.85
C SER A 356 5.46 27.87 28.96
N GLU A 357 4.90 26.96 29.75
CA GLU A 357 3.46 26.94 30.11
C GLU A 357 3.07 28.17 30.93
N GLN A 358 3.96 28.68 31.79
CA GLN A 358 3.75 29.98 32.47
C GLN A 358 3.86 31.19 31.52
N LYS A 359 4.56 31.07 30.38
CA LYS A 359 4.73 32.13 29.35
C LYS A 359 3.80 31.99 28.15
N GLN A 360 2.82 31.07 28.18
CA GLN A 360 2.00 30.68 27.03
C GLN A 360 1.09 31.76 26.41
N ASN A 361 1.07 32.99 26.94
CA ASN A 361 0.39 34.12 26.28
C ASN A 361 1.25 34.97 25.34
N GLN A 362 2.57 34.73 25.22
CA GLN A 362 3.43 35.58 24.36
C GLN A 362 4.31 34.83 23.35
N LEU A 363 4.59 33.54 23.51
CA LEU A 363 5.31 32.74 22.50
C LEU A 363 4.32 32.14 21.50
N SER A 364 3.77 33.02 20.69
CA SER A 364 2.98 32.73 19.51
C SER A 364 3.64 31.65 18.64
N LYS A 365 2.88 30.57 18.39
CA LYS A 365 2.96 29.69 17.20
C LYS A 365 4.37 29.55 16.61
N PHE A 366 5.18 28.62 17.14
CA PHE A 366 6.22 27.98 16.32
C PHE A 366 5.50 27.29 15.15
N LYS A 367 5.29 28.06 14.08
CA LYS A 367 4.90 27.54 12.78
C LYS A 367 6.10 26.75 12.32
N PHE A 368 5.94 25.43 12.21
CA PHE A 368 6.83 24.66 11.34
C PHE A 368 6.82 25.38 9.99
N SER A 369 7.96 26.02 9.69
CA SER A 369 8.20 26.84 8.51
C SER A 369 8.59 25.98 7.32
N GLY A 370 8.64 24.66 7.49
CA GLY A 370 8.72 23.73 6.38
C GLY A 370 7.67 24.11 5.33
N ASP A 371 8.12 24.23 4.08
CA ASP A 371 7.36 24.40 2.83
C ASP A 371 6.27 23.32 2.60
N TYR A 372 5.79 22.65 3.65
CA TYR A 372 4.63 21.79 3.68
C TYR A 372 3.39 22.60 3.33
N GLN A 373 3.09 22.67 2.04
CA GLN A 373 1.80 23.09 1.54
C GLN A 373 1.05 21.84 1.11
N LYS A 374 0.25 21.27 2.04
CA LYS A 374 -0.67 20.20 1.67
C LYS A 374 -1.48 20.65 0.46
N SER A 375 -1.47 19.85 -0.59
CA SER A 375 -2.29 20.11 -1.77
C SER A 375 -3.77 20.13 -1.36
N GLY A 376 -4.55 20.96 -2.06
CA GLY A 376 -5.99 21.02 -1.82
C GLY A 376 -6.66 19.71 -2.23
N PHE A 377 -7.85 19.43 -1.70
CA PHE A 377 -8.62 18.21 -1.99
C PHE A 377 -8.69 17.89 -3.50
N CYS A 378 -9.04 18.88 -4.33
CA CYS A 378 -9.13 18.69 -5.79
C CYS A 378 -7.78 18.41 -6.46
N PHE A 379 -6.70 19.01 -5.97
CA PHE A 379 -5.36 18.77 -6.52
C PHE A 379 -4.90 17.33 -6.24
N ASP A 380 -5.15 16.83 -5.03
CA ASP A 380 -4.90 15.44 -4.67
C ASP A 380 -5.71 14.48 -5.54
N LEU A 381 -7.01 14.78 -5.71
CA LEU A 381 -7.93 13.98 -6.51
C LEU A 381 -7.45 13.86 -7.97
N VAL A 382 -7.13 14.98 -8.61
CA VAL A 382 -6.64 15.01 -10.00
C VAL A 382 -5.30 14.27 -10.11
N ARG A 383 -4.41 14.42 -9.12
CA ARG A 383 -3.11 13.74 -9.11
C ARG A 383 -3.26 12.22 -8.98
N LEU A 384 -4.13 11.77 -8.08
CA LEU A 384 -4.44 10.35 -7.91
C LEU A 384 -5.09 9.78 -9.16
N PHE A 385 -6.04 10.50 -9.77
CA PHE A 385 -6.63 10.11 -11.04
C PHE A 385 -5.57 9.96 -12.14
N LYS A 386 -4.67 10.95 -12.30
CA LYS A 386 -3.57 10.89 -13.27
C LYS A 386 -2.66 9.68 -13.01
N ARG A 387 -2.31 9.42 -11.75
CA ARG A 387 -1.48 8.26 -11.36
C ARG A 387 -2.17 6.95 -11.71
N ASN A 388 -3.43 6.79 -11.30
CA ASN A 388 -4.20 5.58 -11.50
C ASN A 388 -4.41 5.31 -13.00
N PHE A 389 -4.74 6.35 -13.77
CA PHE A 389 -4.90 6.23 -15.21
C PHE A 389 -3.58 5.85 -15.89
N LEU A 390 -2.46 6.46 -15.49
CA LEU A 390 -1.14 6.09 -15.99
C LEU A 390 -0.77 4.65 -15.62
N ASN A 391 -1.14 4.19 -14.42
CA ASN A 391 -0.95 2.81 -13.98
C ASN A 391 -1.69 1.83 -14.90
N ILE A 392 -2.94 2.12 -15.27
CA ILE A 392 -3.71 1.30 -16.21
C ILE A 392 -3.05 1.29 -17.59
N LEU A 393 -2.66 2.45 -18.12
CA LEU A 393 -2.01 2.54 -19.43
C LEU A 393 -0.68 1.77 -19.48
N LYS A 394 0.10 1.79 -18.39
CA LYS A 394 1.40 1.11 -18.31
C LYS A 394 1.32 -0.35 -17.88
N ASN A 395 0.20 -0.77 -17.30
CA ASN A 395 -0.11 -2.16 -16.94
C ASN A 395 -1.38 -2.64 -17.65
N PRO A 396 -1.37 -2.75 -18.99
CA PRO A 396 -2.58 -3.10 -19.73
C PRO A 396 -2.95 -4.58 -19.60
N LEU A 397 -2.10 -5.41 -18.99
CA LEU A 397 -2.31 -6.85 -18.87
C LEU A 397 -3.62 -7.17 -18.13
N ILE A 398 -3.90 -6.49 -17.03
CA ILE A 398 -5.14 -6.68 -16.26
C ILE A 398 -6.35 -6.28 -17.10
N PHE A 399 -6.26 -5.16 -17.83
CA PHE A 399 -7.33 -4.72 -18.71
C PHE A 399 -7.60 -5.74 -19.82
N PHE A 400 -6.57 -6.16 -20.56
CA PHE A 400 -6.71 -7.12 -21.65
C PHE A 400 -7.17 -8.49 -21.15
N ALA A 401 -6.67 -8.96 -20.00
CA ALA A 401 -7.14 -10.21 -19.40
C ALA A 401 -8.65 -10.15 -19.09
N ARG A 402 -9.13 -9.03 -18.54
CA ARG A 402 -10.56 -8.79 -18.35
C ARG A 402 -11.31 -8.72 -19.68
N LEU A 403 -10.85 -7.89 -20.62
CA LEU A 403 -11.50 -7.76 -21.93
C LEU A 403 -11.63 -9.11 -22.66
N ILE A 404 -10.57 -9.91 -22.68
CA ILE A 404 -10.55 -11.24 -23.30
C ILE A 404 -11.52 -12.18 -22.59
N SER A 405 -11.43 -12.30 -21.26
CA SER A 405 -12.29 -13.22 -20.49
C SER A 405 -13.78 -12.87 -20.60
N TYR A 406 -14.12 -11.58 -20.58
CA TYR A 406 -15.48 -11.10 -20.78
C TYR A 406 -15.94 -11.33 -22.22
N SER A 407 -15.09 -11.09 -23.21
CA SER A 407 -15.41 -11.34 -24.63
C SER A 407 -15.64 -12.84 -24.90
N ILE A 408 -14.80 -13.72 -24.34
CA ILE A 408 -14.98 -15.17 -24.43
C ILE A 408 -16.31 -15.58 -23.81
N GLN A 409 -16.64 -15.08 -22.62
CA GLN A 409 -17.92 -15.37 -21.98
C GLN A 409 -19.11 -14.86 -22.83
N SER A 410 -18.98 -13.68 -23.42
CA SER A 410 -20.00 -13.08 -24.30
C SER A 410 -20.19 -13.93 -25.55
N LEU A 411 -19.10 -14.42 -26.16
CA LEU A 411 -19.13 -15.28 -27.33
C LEU A 411 -19.81 -16.61 -27.01
N ILE A 412 -19.49 -17.23 -25.87
CA ILE A 412 -20.15 -18.47 -25.44
C ILE A 412 -21.67 -18.26 -25.33
N LEU A 413 -22.11 -17.19 -24.65
CA LEU A 413 -23.53 -16.89 -24.52
C LEU A 413 -24.18 -16.60 -25.89
N GLY A 414 -23.53 -15.80 -26.74
CA GLY A 414 -24.02 -15.49 -28.08
C GLY A 414 -24.08 -16.68 -29.03
N THR A 415 -23.16 -17.65 -28.94
CA THR A 415 -23.19 -18.84 -29.80
C THR A 415 -24.17 -19.91 -29.30
N VAL A 416 -24.36 -20.05 -27.99
CA VAL A 416 -25.29 -21.04 -27.44
C VAL A 416 -26.74 -20.69 -27.77
N TRP A 417 -27.10 -19.40 -27.72
CA TRP A 417 -28.44 -18.89 -28.06
C TRP A 417 -28.44 -18.11 -29.38
N TRP A 418 -27.67 -18.59 -30.36
CA TRP A 418 -27.52 -17.93 -31.65
C TRP A 418 -28.87 -17.78 -32.36
N GLY A 419 -29.25 -16.55 -32.71
CA GLY A 419 -30.48 -16.24 -33.43
C GLY A 419 -31.78 -16.50 -32.67
N ALA A 420 -31.74 -16.77 -31.36
CA ALA A 420 -32.95 -17.06 -30.57
C ALA A 420 -33.88 -15.85 -30.41
N GLY A 421 -33.38 -14.63 -30.61
CA GLY A 421 -34.13 -13.38 -30.52
C GLY A 421 -34.65 -12.85 -31.86
N ASP A 422 -34.28 -13.47 -32.98
CA ASP A 422 -34.74 -13.07 -34.33
C ASP A 422 -36.11 -13.72 -34.60
N GLU A 423 -37.15 -12.90 -34.73
CA GLU A 423 -38.54 -13.35 -34.88
C GLU A 423 -38.94 -14.51 -33.94
N PRO A 424 -38.89 -14.30 -32.61
CA PRO A 424 -38.90 -15.40 -31.65
C PRO A 424 -40.26 -16.09 -31.56
N LYS A 425 -40.21 -17.43 -31.46
CA LYS A 425 -41.39 -18.26 -31.25
C LYS A 425 -41.64 -18.49 -29.77
N ALA A 426 -42.84 -18.98 -29.44
CA ALA A 426 -43.21 -19.22 -28.05
C ALA A 426 -42.25 -20.18 -27.31
N GLY A 427 -41.65 -21.17 -27.99
CA GLY A 427 -40.62 -22.04 -27.43
C GLY A 427 -39.32 -21.33 -27.06
N ASP A 428 -38.95 -20.28 -27.80
CA ASP A 428 -37.69 -19.55 -27.65
C ASP A 428 -37.71 -18.58 -26.45
N VAL A 429 -38.88 -18.30 -25.87
CA VAL A 429 -39.03 -17.39 -24.72
C VAL A 429 -38.23 -17.84 -23.51
N SER A 430 -38.16 -19.15 -23.24
CA SER A 430 -37.35 -19.68 -22.14
C SER A 430 -35.85 -19.48 -22.39
N ASP A 431 -35.45 -19.60 -23.66
CA ASP A 431 -34.06 -19.46 -24.10
C ASP A 431 -33.60 -18.00 -24.02
N ILE A 432 -34.42 -17.06 -24.50
CA ILE A 432 -34.20 -15.61 -24.35
C ILE A 432 -34.08 -15.23 -22.87
N ASN A 433 -35.01 -15.69 -22.02
CA ASN A 433 -34.93 -15.40 -20.59
C ASN A 433 -33.68 -16.01 -19.94
N GLY A 434 -33.27 -17.20 -20.38
CA GLY A 434 -32.04 -17.85 -19.91
C GLY A 434 -30.79 -17.05 -20.23
N VAL A 435 -30.65 -16.57 -21.46
CA VAL A 435 -29.47 -15.79 -21.87
C VAL A 435 -29.43 -14.41 -21.19
N LEU A 436 -30.59 -13.76 -20.98
CA LEU A 436 -30.68 -12.51 -20.21
C LEU A 436 -30.27 -12.70 -18.75
N PHE A 437 -30.67 -13.81 -18.12
CA PHE A 437 -30.24 -14.18 -16.77
C PHE A 437 -28.72 -14.45 -16.68
N PHE A 438 -28.15 -15.17 -17.64
CA PHE A 438 -26.70 -15.38 -17.64
C PHE A 438 -25.94 -14.08 -17.92
N ALA A 439 -26.47 -13.20 -18.77
CA ALA A 439 -25.91 -11.88 -19.02
C ALA A 439 -25.96 -10.98 -17.76
N SER A 440 -27.04 -11.02 -16.98
CA SER A 440 -27.15 -10.24 -15.74
C SER A 440 -26.21 -10.75 -14.65
N THR A 441 -26.14 -12.07 -14.46
CA THR A 441 -25.42 -12.69 -13.34
C THR A 441 -23.93 -12.91 -13.63
N PHE A 442 -23.54 -13.50 -14.76
CA PHE A 442 -22.14 -13.89 -14.95
C PHE A 442 -21.22 -12.68 -15.09
N PHE A 443 -21.69 -11.61 -15.73
CA PHE A 443 -20.93 -10.37 -15.84
C PHE A 443 -20.74 -9.66 -14.50
N THR A 444 -21.71 -9.76 -13.59
CA THR A 444 -21.59 -9.20 -12.23
C THR A 444 -20.65 -10.04 -11.35
N ILE A 445 -20.67 -11.37 -11.47
CA ILE A 445 -19.74 -12.27 -10.76
C ILE A 445 -18.30 -12.11 -11.26
N MET A 446 -18.09 -11.90 -12.56
CA MET A 446 -16.76 -11.74 -13.16
C MET A 446 -15.97 -10.53 -12.61
N ALA A 447 -16.62 -9.64 -11.87
CA ALA A 447 -15.94 -8.57 -11.14
C ALA A 447 -15.02 -9.10 -10.02
N ILE A 448 -15.12 -10.39 -9.61
CA ILE A 448 -14.19 -11.05 -8.65
C ILE A 448 -12.73 -10.94 -9.11
N SER A 449 -12.49 -10.87 -10.42
CA SER A 449 -11.15 -10.68 -11.00
C SER A 449 -10.41 -9.41 -10.50
N LEU A 450 -11.11 -8.43 -9.95
CA LEU A 450 -10.52 -7.21 -9.38
C LEU A 450 -9.95 -7.40 -7.97
N LEU A 451 -10.41 -8.42 -7.25
CA LEU A 451 -10.17 -8.59 -5.83
C LEU A 451 -8.68 -8.68 -5.43
N PRO A 452 -7.79 -9.40 -6.16
CA PRO A 452 -6.37 -9.43 -5.83
C PRO A 452 -5.72 -8.05 -5.89
N ASN A 453 -5.98 -7.30 -6.96
CA ASN A 453 -5.43 -5.96 -7.17
C ASN A 453 -5.87 -4.99 -6.06
N MET A 454 -7.11 -5.11 -5.60
CA MET A 454 -7.64 -4.28 -4.53
C MET A 454 -6.96 -4.54 -3.17
N ILE A 455 -6.55 -5.78 -2.91
CA ILE A 455 -5.80 -6.14 -1.70
C ILE A 455 -4.38 -5.57 -1.77
N GLU A 456 -3.72 -5.64 -2.93
CA GLU A 456 -2.38 -5.07 -3.13
C GLU A 456 -2.38 -3.54 -3.01
N ASP A 457 -3.29 -2.86 -3.73
CA ASP A 457 -3.43 -1.39 -3.69
C ASP A 457 -3.70 -0.88 -2.27
N ARG A 458 -4.39 -1.67 -1.45
CA ARG A 458 -4.68 -1.33 -0.06
C ARG A 458 -3.43 -1.23 0.79
N GLN A 459 -2.40 -2.04 0.55
CA GLN A 459 -1.15 -1.96 1.33
C GLN A 459 -0.42 -0.65 1.03
N ILE A 460 -0.35 -0.26 -0.24
CA ILE A 460 0.21 1.04 -0.67
C ILE A 460 -0.60 2.20 -0.09
N MET A 461 -1.94 2.11 -0.14
CA MET A 461 -2.84 3.10 0.45
C MET A 461 -2.57 3.32 1.94
N VAL A 462 -2.42 2.25 2.72
CA VAL A 462 -2.16 2.36 4.17
C VAL A 462 -0.84 3.07 4.43
N LYS A 463 0.21 2.75 3.67
CA LYS A 463 1.50 3.43 3.72
C LYS A 463 1.39 4.92 3.39
N GLU A 464 0.80 5.27 2.25
CA GLU A 464 0.71 6.67 1.80
C GLU A 464 -0.17 7.53 2.73
N LYS A 465 -1.29 6.97 3.21
CA LYS A 465 -2.18 7.65 4.16
C LYS A 465 -1.52 7.88 5.52
N SER A 466 -0.80 6.87 6.04
CA SER A 466 -0.11 7.00 7.33
C SER A 466 1.02 8.03 7.30
N ASN A 467 1.65 8.24 6.14
CA ASN A 467 2.63 9.31 5.90
C ASN A 467 2.00 10.67 5.53
N GLY A 468 0.67 10.76 5.51
CA GLY A 468 -0.05 12.03 5.36
C GLY A 468 -0.14 12.57 3.93
N CYS A 469 0.02 11.73 2.89
CA CYS A 469 -0.04 12.15 1.49
C CYS A 469 -1.41 12.69 1.08
N TYR A 470 -2.49 11.91 1.24
CA TYR A 470 -3.83 12.29 0.80
C TYR A 470 -4.94 11.76 1.72
N ASN A 471 -6.16 12.24 1.52
CA ASN A 471 -7.35 11.75 2.22
C ASN A 471 -7.91 10.50 1.52
N LEU A 472 -8.47 9.57 2.31
CA LEU A 472 -9.02 8.31 1.79
C LEU A 472 -10.12 8.51 0.73
N MET A 473 -10.97 9.53 0.90
CA MET A 473 -12.03 9.84 -0.08
C MET A 473 -11.47 10.21 -1.45
N ASN A 474 -10.31 10.87 -1.52
CA ASN A 474 -9.69 11.19 -2.80
C ASN A 474 -9.32 9.92 -3.57
N LEU A 475 -8.82 8.90 -2.86
CA LEU A 475 -8.45 7.63 -3.48
C LEU A 475 -9.66 6.82 -3.94
N ILE A 476 -10.72 6.76 -3.13
CA ILE A 476 -11.92 6.01 -3.50
C ILE A 476 -12.57 6.63 -4.74
N ILE A 477 -12.71 7.95 -4.75
CA ILE A 477 -13.28 8.68 -5.89
C ILE A 477 -12.37 8.54 -7.11
N SER A 478 -11.05 8.69 -6.95
CA SER A 478 -10.13 8.55 -8.09
C SER A 478 -10.14 7.14 -8.67
N ASN A 479 -10.14 6.10 -7.84
CA ASN A 479 -10.22 4.70 -8.28
C ASN A 479 -11.52 4.45 -9.05
N PHE A 480 -12.66 4.93 -8.54
CA PHE A 480 -13.95 4.80 -9.21
C PHE A 480 -13.97 5.51 -10.56
N VAL A 481 -13.59 6.79 -10.61
CA VAL A 481 -13.56 7.55 -11.87
C VAL A 481 -12.60 6.94 -12.89
N THR A 482 -11.50 6.34 -12.43
CA THR A 482 -10.55 5.64 -13.31
C THR A 482 -11.14 4.34 -13.86
N SER A 483 -12.00 3.63 -13.12
CA SER A 483 -12.60 2.37 -13.58
C SER A 483 -13.73 2.58 -14.59
N LEU A 484 -14.45 3.70 -14.54
CA LEU A 484 -15.58 4.00 -15.43
C LEU A 484 -15.32 3.75 -16.93
N PRO A 485 -14.30 4.35 -17.57
CA PRO A 485 -14.07 4.17 -19.01
C PRO A 485 -13.64 2.74 -19.35
N VAL A 486 -12.87 2.10 -18.48
CA VAL A 486 -12.36 0.75 -18.66
C VAL A 486 -13.51 -0.27 -18.64
N THR A 487 -14.36 -0.16 -17.62
CA THR A 487 -15.54 -1.02 -17.49
C THR A 487 -16.51 -0.75 -18.65
N PHE A 488 -16.69 0.50 -19.08
CA PHE A 488 -17.58 0.83 -20.20
C PHE A 488 -17.15 0.17 -21.51
N ILE A 489 -15.85 0.18 -21.84
CA ILE A 489 -15.34 -0.50 -23.04
C ILE A 489 -15.61 -2.00 -22.98
N ILE A 490 -15.37 -2.64 -21.83
CA ILE A 490 -15.63 -4.07 -21.64
C ILE A 490 -17.12 -4.36 -21.82
N THR A 491 -18.00 -3.60 -21.16
CA THR A 491 -19.45 -3.78 -21.26
C THR A 491 -19.96 -3.54 -22.68
N LEU A 492 -19.44 -2.53 -23.38
CA LEU A 492 -19.83 -2.22 -24.75
C LEU A 492 -19.49 -3.37 -25.70
N VAL A 493 -18.27 -3.91 -25.62
CA VAL A 493 -17.85 -5.07 -26.42
C VAL A 493 -18.70 -6.28 -26.12
N SER A 494 -18.90 -6.61 -24.83
CA SER A 494 -19.72 -7.74 -24.41
C SER A 494 -21.18 -7.62 -24.85
N SER A 495 -21.77 -6.43 -24.68
CA SER A 495 -23.15 -6.15 -25.11
C SER A 495 -23.30 -6.26 -26.61
N SER A 496 -22.34 -5.77 -27.39
CA SER A 496 -22.35 -5.87 -28.85
C SER A 496 -22.37 -7.33 -29.30
N ILE A 497 -21.53 -8.16 -28.70
CA ILE A 497 -21.46 -9.60 -29.02
C ILE A 497 -22.80 -10.28 -28.71
N ILE A 498 -23.32 -10.08 -27.50
CA ILE A 498 -24.56 -10.73 -27.04
C ILE A 498 -25.76 -10.25 -27.85
N PHE A 499 -25.96 -8.95 -27.94
CA PHE A 499 -27.16 -8.35 -28.53
C PHE A 499 -27.32 -8.75 -30.00
N PHE A 500 -26.25 -8.66 -30.79
CA PHE A 500 -26.31 -8.95 -32.23
C PHE A 500 -26.26 -10.46 -32.56
N MET A 501 -25.53 -11.28 -31.79
CA MET A 501 -25.47 -12.73 -32.10
C MET A 501 -26.76 -13.47 -31.73
N ILE A 502 -27.46 -13.02 -30.69
CA ILE A 502 -28.77 -13.57 -30.34
C ILE A 502 -29.84 -13.12 -31.34
N GLY A 503 -29.61 -12.02 -32.05
CA GLY A 503 -30.56 -11.50 -33.04
C GLY A 503 -31.61 -10.58 -32.46
N PHE A 504 -31.32 -9.89 -31.34
CA PHE A 504 -32.22 -8.84 -30.86
C PHE A 504 -32.30 -7.69 -31.88
N ASP A 505 -33.44 -6.98 -31.87
CA ASP A 505 -33.79 -5.95 -32.85
C ASP A 505 -32.63 -4.96 -33.11
N ALA A 506 -31.95 -5.17 -34.24
CA ALA A 506 -30.78 -4.41 -34.65
C ALA A 506 -31.12 -3.01 -35.19
N ASP A 507 -32.37 -2.82 -35.64
CA ASP A 507 -32.86 -1.55 -36.17
C ASP A 507 -33.26 -0.60 -35.03
N ASN A 508 -33.57 -1.14 -33.85
CA ASN A 508 -33.83 -0.38 -32.64
C ASN A 508 -32.55 -0.01 -31.87
N GLY A 509 -31.82 0.99 -32.40
CA GLY A 509 -30.62 1.52 -31.73
C GLY A 509 -30.86 2.02 -30.29
N ALA A 510 -32.09 2.41 -29.95
CA ALA A 510 -32.43 2.80 -28.58
C ALA A 510 -32.46 1.59 -27.62
N ALA A 511 -32.95 0.43 -28.06
CA ALA A 511 -32.92 -0.81 -27.27
C ALA A 511 -31.47 -1.25 -26.99
N PHE A 512 -30.59 -1.18 -27.99
CA PHE A 512 -29.16 -1.48 -27.81
C PHE A 512 -28.49 -0.56 -26.78
N ILE A 513 -28.72 0.75 -26.87
CA ILE A 513 -28.16 1.71 -25.89
C ILE A 513 -28.70 1.44 -24.48
N LYS A 514 -30.00 1.19 -24.35
CA LYS A 514 -30.61 0.84 -23.05
C LYS A 514 -30.01 -0.44 -22.47
N PHE A 515 -29.75 -1.44 -23.32
CA PHE A 515 -29.12 -2.71 -22.94
C PHE A 515 -27.69 -2.49 -22.43
N VAL A 516 -26.87 -1.73 -23.15
CA VAL A 516 -25.49 -1.39 -22.76
C VAL A 516 -25.47 -0.65 -21.42
N ILE A 517 -26.32 0.38 -21.26
CA ILE A 517 -26.39 1.17 -20.01
C ILE A 517 -26.82 0.29 -18.84
N ASN A 518 -27.82 -0.58 -19.05
CA ASN A 518 -28.29 -1.50 -18.01
C ASN A 518 -27.17 -2.44 -17.56
N LEU A 519 -26.52 -3.15 -18.49
CA LEU A 519 -25.43 -4.06 -18.18
C LEU A 519 -24.24 -3.34 -17.52
N TYR A 520 -23.94 -2.11 -17.97
CA TYR A 520 -22.86 -1.30 -17.41
C TYR A 520 -23.12 -0.95 -15.94
N LEU A 521 -24.33 -0.49 -15.61
CA LEU A 521 -24.69 -0.14 -14.23
C LEU A 521 -24.73 -1.38 -13.32
N MET A 522 -25.22 -2.51 -13.82
CA MET A 522 -25.15 -3.78 -13.08
C MET A 522 -23.70 -4.15 -12.76
N GLN A 523 -22.81 -4.05 -13.75
CA GLN A 523 -21.39 -4.37 -13.56
C GLN A 523 -20.73 -3.42 -12.55
N LEU A 524 -21.02 -2.11 -12.62
CA LEU A 524 -20.52 -1.13 -11.64
C LEU A 524 -21.04 -1.40 -10.22
N ALA A 525 -22.30 -1.80 -10.08
CA ALA A 525 -22.88 -2.20 -8.79
C ALA A 525 -22.20 -3.46 -8.23
N GLY A 526 -21.96 -4.47 -9.08
CA GLY A 526 -21.20 -5.66 -8.72
C GLY A 526 -19.78 -5.35 -8.24
N GLU A 527 -19.04 -4.47 -8.95
CA GLU A 527 -17.73 -3.98 -8.51
C GLU A 527 -17.81 -3.26 -7.15
N GLY A 528 -18.89 -2.51 -6.90
CA GLY A 528 -19.16 -1.85 -5.62
C GLY A 528 -19.35 -2.84 -4.47
N LEU A 529 -20.09 -3.93 -4.68
CA LEU A 529 -20.29 -4.99 -3.67
C LEU A 529 -18.96 -5.66 -3.31
N ILE A 530 -18.15 -5.99 -4.31
CA ILE A 530 -16.83 -6.62 -4.10
C ILE A 530 -15.90 -5.69 -3.34
N LEU A 531 -15.95 -4.38 -3.61
CA LEU A 531 -15.20 -3.37 -2.86
C LEU A 531 -15.52 -3.41 -1.36
N ILE A 532 -16.80 -3.54 -0.98
CA ILE A 532 -17.18 -3.67 0.44
C ILE A 532 -16.52 -4.90 1.05
N ILE A 533 -16.65 -6.05 0.38
CA ILE A 533 -16.13 -7.33 0.87
C ILE A 533 -14.60 -7.28 1.02
N ALA A 534 -13.90 -6.71 0.03
CA ALA A 534 -12.45 -6.51 0.03
C ALA A 534 -11.96 -5.59 1.17
N PHE A 535 -12.80 -4.68 1.64
CA PHE A 535 -12.47 -3.87 2.80
C PHE A 535 -12.74 -4.59 4.11
N ILE A 536 -13.83 -5.37 4.21
CA ILE A 536 -14.19 -6.13 5.40
C ILE A 536 -13.10 -7.16 5.73
N PHE A 537 -12.79 -8.04 4.77
CA PHE A 537 -11.87 -9.15 4.97
C PHE A 537 -10.48 -8.85 4.41
N ASP A 538 -9.44 -9.33 5.11
CA ASP A 538 -8.04 -9.14 4.70
C ASP A 538 -7.49 -10.33 3.89
N GLN A 539 -8.22 -11.44 3.82
CA GLN A 539 -7.79 -12.67 3.16
C GLN A 539 -8.57 -12.91 1.86
N LEU A 540 -7.84 -13.10 0.76
CA LEU A 540 -8.40 -13.31 -0.57
C LEU A 540 -9.41 -14.47 -0.62
N LEU A 541 -9.09 -15.60 0.01
CA LEU A 541 -9.96 -16.79 0.01
C LEU A 541 -11.32 -16.52 0.68
N ILE A 542 -11.33 -15.83 1.82
CA ILE A 542 -12.56 -15.48 2.54
C ILE A 542 -13.42 -14.53 1.69
N CYS A 543 -12.80 -13.56 1.04
CA CYS A 543 -13.49 -12.67 0.12
C CYS A 543 -14.16 -13.44 -1.03
N ILE A 544 -13.44 -14.37 -1.70
CA ILE A 544 -13.98 -15.16 -2.80
C ILE A 544 -15.19 -15.99 -2.35
N VAL A 545 -15.06 -16.73 -1.24
CA VAL A 545 -16.15 -17.56 -0.69
C VAL A 545 -17.37 -16.70 -0.36
N THR A 546 -17.15 -15.52 0.22
CA THR A 546 -18.24 -14.59 0.58
C THR A 546 -18.95 -14.02 -0.65
N VAL A 547 -18.19 -13.60 -1.67
CA VAL A 547 -18.79 -13.09 -2.92
C VAL A 547 -19.62 -14.19 -3.59
N SER A 548 -19.07 -15.41 -3.70
CA SER A 548 -19.80 -16.53 -4.32
C SER A 548 -21.07 -16.89 -3.56
N MET A 549 -21.05 -16.85 -2.23
CA MET A 549 -22.24 -17.09 -1.41
C MET A 549 -23.32 -16.02 -1.65
N ILE A 550 -22.96 -14.73 -1.65
CA ILE A 550 -23.90 -13.62 -1.87
C ILE A 550 -24.46 -13.65 -3.30
N MET A 551 -23.59 -13.73 -4.30
CA MET A 551 -24.00 -13.76 -5.71
C MET A 551 -24.82 -15.02 -6.04
N GLY A 552 -24.44 -16.19 -5.52
CA GLY A 552 -25.23 -17.40 -5.67
C GLY A 552 -26.62 -17.30 -5.03
N SER A 553 -26.75 -16.59 -3.91
CA SER A 553 -28.06 -16.30 -3.31
C SER A 553 -28.89 -15.35 -4.19
N PHE A 554 -28.24 -14.33 -4.76
CA PHE A 554 -28.88 -13.40 -5.69
C PHE A 554 -29.36 -14.10 -6.97
N MET A 555 -28.60 -15.05 -7.51
CA MET A 555 -29.00 -15.83 -8.70
C MET A 555 -30.36 -16.53 -8.51
N ILE A 556 -30.57 -17.17 -7.36
CA ILE A 556 -31.80 -17.92 -7.10
C ILE A 556 -33.01 -16.96 -6.96
N MET A 557 -32.79 -15.81 -6.34
CA MET A 557 -33.81 -14.81 -6.00
C MET A 557 -33.95 -13.69 -7.03
N GLU A 558 -33.32 -13.78 -8.21
CA GLU A 558 -33.32 -12.71 -9.19
C GLU A 558 -34.70 -12.50 -9.85
N GLY A 559 -35.51 -13.57 -9.91
CA GLY A 559 -36.82 -13.59 -10.58
C GLY A 559 -36.88 -14.54 -11.78
N PHE A 560 -35.74 -15.14 -12.18
CA PHE A 560 -35.66 -16.11 -13.28
C PHE A 560 -36.00 -17.54 -12.81
N PHE A 561 -35.23 -18.10 -11.86
CA PHE A 561 -35.46 -19.47 -11.35
C PHE A 561 -36.73 -19.59 -10.50
N ILE A 562 -36.97 -18.60 -9.64
CA ILE A 562 -38.17 -18.50 -8.83
C ILE A 562 -38.85 -17.19 -9.19
N LYS A 563 -40.05 -17.29 -9.78
CA LYS A 563 -40.89 -16.14 -10.10
C LYS A 563 -41.30 -15.43 -8.82
N TYR A 564 -41.48 -14.11 -8.89
CA TYR A 564 -41.82 -13.25 -7.76
C TYR A 564 -42.94 -13.81 -6.85
N ASP A 565 -44.04 -14.28 -7.44
CA ASP A 565 -45.19 -14.79 -6.68
C ASP A 565 -44.96 -16.11 -5.95
N SER A 566 -43.95 -16.85 -6.39
CA SER A 566 -43.59 -18.14 -5.79
C SER A 566 -42.52 -18.00 -4.71
N ILE A 567 -42.00 -16.78 -4.48
CA ILE A 567 -41.03 -16.52 -3.41
C ILE A 567 -41.77 -16.49 -2.07
N PRO A 568 -41.40 -17.32 -1.08
CA PRO A 568 -42.02 -17.27 0.24
C PRO A 568 -41.82 -15.92 0.93
N ASP A 569 -42.83 -15.43 1.65
CA ASP A 569 -42.84 -14.10 2.30
C ASP A 569 -41.58 -13.82 3.15
N GLY A 570 -41.05 -14.84 3.84
CA GLY A 570 -39.85 -14.71 4.68
C GLY A 570 -38.56 -14.42 3.90
N TRP A 571 -38.52 -14.70 2.60
CA TRP A 571 -37.34 -14.55 1.74
C TRP A 571 -37.46 -13.40 0.74
N ILE A 572 -38.63 -12.76 0.63
CA ILE A 572 -38.89 -11.71 -0.37
C ILE A 572 -37.96 -10.50 -0.24
N TRP A 573 -37.44 -10.22 0.96
CA TRP A 573 -36.48 -9.14 1.18
C TRP A 573 -35.20 -9.32 0.35
N LEU A 574 -34.80 -10.56 0.05
CA LEU A 574 -33.61 -10.86 -0.73
C LEU A 574 -33.84 -10.53 -2.22
N TYR A 575 -35.06 -10.69 -2.72
CA TYR A 575 -35.47 -10.23 -4.06
C TYR A 575 -35.36 -8.70 -4.18
N TRP A 576 -35.90 -7.95 -3.22
CA TRP A 576 -35.83 -6.48 -3.22
C TRP A 576 -34.43 -5.94 -2.97
N GLY A 577 -33.64 -6.65 -2.16
CA GLY A 577 -32.24 -6.35 -1.86
C GLY A 577 -31.25 -6.71 -2.97
N ASN A 578 -31.70 -7.47 -3.99
CA ASN A 578 -30.87 -7.93 -5.08
C ASN A 578 -30.85 -6.91 -6.22
N PHE A 579 -29.71 -6.27 -6.44
CA PHE A 579 -29.58 -5.30 -7.54
C PHE A 579 -29.72 -5.96 -8.92
N CYS A 580 -29.40 -7.26 -9.07
CA CYS A 580 -29.54 -7.97 -10.34
C CYS A 580 -31.01 -8.08 -10.79
N THR A 581 -31.96 -8.17 -9.85
CA THR A 581 -33.41 -8.22 -10.14
C THR A 581 -33.87 -7.01 -10.96
N TYR A 582 -33.40 -5.80 -10.64
CA TYR A 582 -33.76 -4.60 -11.38
C TYR A 582 -33.12 -4.56 -12.77
N GLY A 583 -31.91 -5.12 -12.88
CA GLY A 583 -31.24 -5.34 -14.16
C GLY A 583 -31.97 -6.32 -15.07
N MET A 584 -32.41 -7.46 -14.52
CA MET A 584 -33.22 -8.46 -15.22
C MET A 584 -34.55 -7.89 -15.70
N LYS A 585 -35.26 -7.15 -14.84
CA LYS A 585 -36.49 -6.42 -15.19
C LYS A 585 -36.29 -5.52 -16.41
N ASN A 586 -35.22 -4.70 -16.39
CA ASN A 586 -34.89 -3.85 -17.52
C ASN A 586 -34.57 -4.64 -18.79
N PHE A 587 -33.84 -5.77 -18.69
CA PHE A 587 -33.59 -6.60 -19.85
C PHE A 587 -34.86 -7.17 -20.46
N MET A 588 -35.75 -7.74 -19.63
CA MET A 588 -37.03 -8.27 -20.11
C MET A 588 -37.87 -7.16 -20.77
N MET A 589 -37.96 -5.98 -20.15
CA MET A 589 -38.65 -4.84 -20.75
C MET A 589 -38.04 -4.43 -22.10
N ILE A 590 -36.71 -4.29 -22.18
CA ILE A 590 -36.03 -3.87 -23.42
C ILE A 590 -36.30 -4.82 -24.58
N ILE A 591 -36.41 -6.13 -24.32
CA ILE A 591 -36.59 -7.15 -25.35
C ILE A 591 -38.06 -7.37 -25.71
N TYR A 592 -38.96 -7.40 -24.72
CA TYR A 592 -40.36 -7.79 -24.95
C TYR A 592 -41.32 -6.62 -25.21
N ASP A 593 -40.97 -5.38 -24.83
CA ASP A 593 -41.81 -4.20 -25.06
C ASP A 593 -42.01 -3.95 -26.56
N GLY A 594 -43.26 -4.05 -27.04
CA GLY A 594 -43.59 -3.92 -28.46
C GLY A 594 -43.18 -5.09 -29.36
N LEU A 595 -42.68 -6.19 -28.81
CA LEU A 595 -42.33 -7.41 -29.56
C LEU A 595 -43.55 -8.32 -29.72
N THR A 596 -43.74 -8.93 -30.91
CA THR A 596 -44.74 -9.97 -31.11
C THR A 596 -44.07 -11.34 -31.12
N ILE A 597 -44.54 -12.24 -30.25
CA ILE A 597 -44.05 -13.62 -30.17
C ILE A 597 -44.87 -14.49 -31.12
N GLN A 598 -44.19 -15.22 -32.02
CA GLN A 598 -44.85 -16.08 -32.99
C GLN A 598 -45.37 -17.38 -32.35
N ALA A 599 -46.48 -17.88 -32.87
CA ALA A 599 -47.04 -19.17 -32.50
C ALA A 599 -46.02 -20.30 -32.67
N ASP A 600 -46.00 -21.21 -31.70
CA ASP A 600 -45.18 -22.42 -31.75
C ASP A 600 -46.04 -23.66 -31.47
N PRO A 601 -46.49 -24.35 -32.54
CA PRO A 601 -47.22 -25.61 -32.40
C PRO A 601 -46.40 -26.75 -31.77
N SER A 602 -45.07 -26.62 -31.72
CA SER A 602 -44.16 -27.61 -31.14
C SER A 602 -43.80 -27.33 -29.67
N ALA A 603 -44.16 -26.16 -29.15
CA ALA A 603 -43.99 -25.84 -27.74
C ALA A 603 -44.83 -26.76 -26.84
N ILE A 604 -44.43 -26.87 -25.56
CA ILE A 604 -45.14 -27.67 -24.57
C ILE A 604 -45.48 -26.75 -23.38
N PRO A 605 -46.76 -26.36 -23.19
CA PRO A 605 -47.92 -26.64 -24.05
C PRO A 605 -47.85 -25.91 -25.41
N PRO A 606 -48.52 -26.43 -26.46
CA PRO A 606 -48.48 -25.83 -27.79
C PRO A 606 -49.17 -24.47 -27.81
N VAL A 607 -48.52 -23.49 -28.43
CA VAL A 607 -49.04 -22.13 -28.58
C VAL A 607 -49.45 -21.92 -30.02
N LEU A 608 -50.76 -21.75 -30.26
CA LEU A 608 -51.34 -21.77 -31.60
C LEU A 608 -51.58 -20.37 -32.19
N GLN A 609 -51.35 -19.32 -31.41
CA GLN A 609 -51.58 -17.94 -31.81
C GLN A 609 -50.42 -17.06 -31.37
N ASP A 610 -50.09 -16.08 -32.21
CA ASP A 610 -49.14 -15.04 -31.87
C ASP A 610 -49.66 -14.24 -30.70
N TYR A 611 -48.75 -13.81 -29.82
CA TYR A 611 -49.12 -13.03 -28.65
C TYR A 611 -48.11 -11.91 -28.38
N PRO A 612 -48.57 -10.79 -27.80
CA PRO A 612 -47.70 -9.67 -27.45
C PRO A 612 -46.69 -10.08 -26.37
N GLY A 613 -45.44 -9.59 -26.49
CA GLY A 613 -44.37 -9.80 -25.52
C GLY A 613 -44.73 -9.30 -24.11
N GLU A 614 -45.64 -8.35 -24.02
CA GLU A 614 -46.25 -7.89 -22.77
C GLU A 614 -46.88 -9.05 -21.98
N GLN A 615 -47.47 -10.07 -22.62
CA GLN A 615 -47.95 -11.26 -21.90
C GLN A 615 -46.82 -12.08 -21.26
N VAL A 616 -45.61 -12.06 -21.85
CA VAL A 616 -44.43 -12.64 -21.21
C VAL A 616 -44.11 -11.86 -19.94
N LEU A 617 -44.09 -10.53 -20.01
CA LEU A 617 -43.88 -9.65 -18.85
C LEU A 617 -44.95 -9.91 -17.77
N ASP A 618 -46.22 -10.08 -18.16
CA ASP A 618 -47.35 -10.38 -17.25
C ASP A 618 -47.09 -11.65 -16.45
N SER A 619 -46.59 -12.68 -17.14
CA SER A 619 -46.30 -13.98 -16.54
C SER A 619 -45.17 -13.96 -15.49
N TYR A 620 -44.38 -12.88 -15.47
CA TYR A 620 -43.34 -12.60 -14.48
C TYR A 620 -43.70 -11.44 -13.54
N LYS A 621 -44.91 -10.85 -13.68
CA LYS A 621 -45.36 -9.62 -13.00
C LYS A 621 -44.42 -8.43 -13.23
N MET A 622 -44.09 -8.21 -14.49
CA MET A 622 -43.10 -7.25 -14.94
C MET A 622 -43.69 -6.18 -15.88
N ASN A 623 -44.97 -5.83 -15.71
CA ASN A 623 -45.71 -5.02 -16.70
C ASN A 623 -45.53 -3.53 -16.49
N ASP A 624 -45.50 -3.11 -15.22
CA ASP A 624 -45.37 -1.70 -14.85
C ASP A 624 -43.89 -1.35 -14.61
N ILE A 625 -43.01 -1.86 -15.48
CA ILE A 625 -41.58 -1.54 -15.38
C ILE A 625 -41.31 -0.17 -15.99
N ASP A 626 -40.89 0.76 -15.15
CA ASP A 626 -40.25 1.99 -15.60
C ASP A 626 -38.73 1.78 -15.65
N TYR A 627 -38.20 1.76 -16.88
CA TYR A 627 -36.75 1.66 -17.12
C TYR A 627 -35.95 2.70 -16.32
N GLY A 628 -36.42 3.95 -16.30
CA GLY A 628 -35.75 5.05 -15.61
C GLY A 628 -35.72 4.83 -14.09
N VAL A 629 -36.80 4.33 -13.50
CA VAL A 629 -36.85 4.01 -12.07
C VAL A 629 -35.85 2.92 -11.70
N ASN A 630 -35.79 1.83 -12.47
CA ASN A 630 -34.82 0.76 -12.22
C ASN A 630 -33.36 1.23 -12.38
N ILE A 631 -33.10 2.10 -13.36
CA ILE A 631 -31.78 2.73 -13.54
C ILE A 631 -31.41 3.58 -12.33
N LEU A 632 -32.34 4.38 -11.80
CA LEU A 632 -32.12 5.15 -10.57
C LEU A 632 -31.87 4.25 -9.36
N ILE A 633 -32.55 3.09 -9.26
CA ILE A 633 -32.31 2.10 -8.21
C ILE A 633 -30.90 1.50 -8.33
N LEU A 634 -30.46 1.13 -9.54
CA LEU A 634 -29.10 0.63 -9.79
C LEU A 634 -28.02 1.68 -9.44
N ILE A 635 -28.26 2.95 -9.79
CA ILE A 635 -27.39 4.06 -9.38
C ILE A 635 -27.41 4.21 -7.84
N GLY A 636 -28.56 4.07 -7.21
CA GLY A 636 -28.71 4.07 -5.75
C GLY A 636 -27.87 2.99 -5.09
N TRP A 637 -27.92 1.75 -5.59
CA TRP A 637 -27.07 0.64 -5.13
C TRP A 637 -25.59 0.93 -5.33
N LEU A 638 -25.20 1.44 -6.49
CA LEU A 638 -23.83 1.83 -6.76
C LEU A 638 -23.31 2.85 -5.73
N ILE A 639 -24.08 3.92 -5.48
CA ILE A 639 -23.74 4.95 -4.49
C ILE A 639 -23.68 4.34 -3.08
N LEU A 640 -24.66 3.52 -2.71
CA LEU A 640 -24.73 2.86 -1.41
C LEU A 640 -23.49 1.99 -1.17
N PHE A 641 -23.16 1.11 -2.11
CA PHE A 641 -22.03 0.20 -1.97
C PHE A 641 -20.70 0.95 -1.86
N ARG A 642 -20.50 1.98 -2.69
CA ARG A 642 -19.29 2.82 -2.64
C ARG A 642 -19.20 3.62 -1.35
N THR A 643 -20.33 4.11 -0.84
CA THR A 643 -20.40 4.87 0.41
C THR A 643 -20.09 3.96 1.61
N ILE A 644 -20.71 2.78 1.70
CA ILE A 644 -20.43 1.80 2.75
C ILE A 644 -18.97 1.38 2.71
N GLY A 645 -18.44 1.03 1.53
CA GLY A 645 -17.03 0.67 1.36
C GLY A 645 -16.09 1.81 1.80
N GLY A 646 -16.44 3.05 1.48
CA GLY A 646 -15.65 4.21 1.88
C GLY A 646 -15.70 4.53 3.37
N ILE A 647 -16.87 4.42 4.00
CA ILE A 647 -17.05 4.58 5.45
C ILE A 647 -16.27 3.50 6.20
N TYR A 648 -16.41 2.24 5.79
CA TYR A 648 -15.73 1.14 6.44
C TYR A 648 -14.22 1.25 6.31
N SER A 649 -13.73 1.60 5.12
CA SER A 649 -12.31 1.88 4.88
C SER A 649 -11.83 3.07 5.73
N TYR A 650 -12.66 4.08 5.96
CA TYR A 650 -12.33 5.21 6.84
C TYR A 650 -12.17 4.75 8.29
N TYR A 651 -13.13 4.01 8.85
CA TYR A 651 -13.07 3.53 10.24
C TYR A 651 -11.95 2.51 10.46
N LYS A 652 -11.85 1.48 9.61
CA LYS A 652 -10.81 0.44 9.72
C LYS A 652 -9.39 1.02 9.67
N HIS A 653 -9.17 2.09 8.90
CA HIS A 653 -7.84 2.68 8.71
C HIS A 653 -7.61 4.01 9.44
N THR A 654 -8.56 4.52 10.23
CA THR A 654 -8.28 5.64 11.15
C THR A 654 -8.04 5.16 12.57
N GLY A 655 -8.26 3.87 12.86
CA GLY A 655 -8.06 3.31 14.20
C GLY A 655 -9.01 3.87 15.27
N LYS A 656 -9.85 4.85 14.91
CA LYS A 656 -10.96 5.35 15.70
C LYS A 656 -12.07 4.32 15.58
N LYS A 657 -12.12 3.40 16.55
CA LYS A 657 -13.32 2.62 16.81
C LYS A 657 -14.41 3.53 17.33
#